data_AF-A0AAW1JQS0-F1
#
_entry.id   AF-A0AAW1JQS0-F1
#
_cell.length_a   1.000
_cell.length_b   1.000
_cell.length_c   1.000
_cell.angle_alpha   90.00
_cell.angle_beta   90.00
_cell.angle_gamma   90.00
#
_symmetry.space_group_name_H-M   'P 1'
#
loop_
_entity.id
_entity.type
_entity.pdbx_description
1 polymer ?
#
loop_
_entity_poly.entity_id
_entity_poly.type
_entity_poly.pdbx_seq_one_letter_code
_entity_poly.pdbx_strand_id
1 'polypeptide(L)'
;MDAAELEENLFAISDAKLHGGLCKSLSEIYAKVMNIFPALEAARPRSRSGIQALCSLHIALEKARNLLQHCSECSKLYLAITGDSVVLKFEKTKCTLIDSLRRVEDIVPQSIGCQIQDIMNELKGIVFALDPLEKQIGDDIIALLQKGIKFDDNSFDNNELESFYQAASKLGITSSRAALAERRSLKKLIEKARIEEDKRKESIVAYLLHLMRKYSKLFRSDLGDDQDSQGSGPCSPAVQGSSEDGGPASYERAFDRHLSKINSFNFKPSLAFRSNSRRSEQIPVPPEELRCPISLQLMFDPVIIASGQTYERACIEKWFNDGHNTCPKTQQQLSHICLTPNYCVKGLIASWCEQNGIPIPDGPPESLDLNYWRLALSDSESVQSKSVDSSNSGKFKEVKMSSMENDVIEGNDKSKGENEYVGQALSDVTVIEKYEFFFTVLDGDEDLNTKLKVVEEMRRLLKDDEEARKFMGAHGFVEALVHFLKSAVSEANALAMEGGAMALFNLAVNNNINKELMLGAGVITLLEQMMGNPDSSGLVAALYLNLSCLEEAKPIIGSSKAISFLIKLLVTKTNAQCKLDALHALFNISTCPSNIPNLLQSGIVNGLLLLLIEPRDPTWTEKSIAVLINLSSNNTAKDTIISAPGLVGALAAILDTGEPIEQEQAVSCLLILCNGHEKCSEMVLQEGVIPSLVSLQVNGTPRGRDKAQKLLMLFREQRQRDSSPQRVARSPSVREFSAPPLEMKPLSKSISERSMPALEPKPLGKAGSRRRIGKTFSFLWKNKNFSGPQS
;
A
#
# COMPACT_ATOMS: atom_id res chain seq x y z
N MET A 1 -7.07 -8.73 32.69
CA MET A 1 -8.10 -8.83 31.64
C MET A 1 -9.41 -8.56 32.33
N ASP A 2 -10.23 -7.67 31.78
CA ASP A 2 -11.50 -7.31 32.44
C ASP A 2 -12.55 -8.42 32.23
N ALA A 3 -13.57 -8.49 33.08
CA ALA A 3 -14.60 -9.55 33.00
C ALA A 3 -15.41 -9.45 31.71
N ALA A 4 -15.83 -8.24 31.33
CA ALA A 4 -16.54 -7.97 30.07
C ALA A 4 -15.67 -8.27 28.83
N GLU A 5 -14.38 -7.91 28.90
CA GLU A 5 -13.38 -8.25 27.87
C GLU A 5 -13.22 -9.77 27.71
N LEU A 6 -13.46 -10.54 28.78
CA LEU A 6 -13.40 -12.00 28.79
C LEU A 6 -14.64 -12.65 28.17
N GLU A 7 -15.85 -12.14 28.46
CA GLU A 7 -17.10 -12.61 27.85
C GLU A 7 -17.13 -12.32 26.34
N GLU A 8 -16.79 -11.10 25.92
CA GLU A 8 -16.78 -10.68 24.51
C GLU A 8 -15.78 -11.51 23.67
N ASN A 9 -14.62 -11.85 24.26
CA ASN A 9 -13.67 -12.78 23.65
C ASN A 9 -14.13 -14.24 23.65
N LEU A 10 -14.93 -14.69 24.63
CA LEU A 10 -15.47 -16.06 24.66
C LEU A 10 -16.50 -16.29 23.55
N PHE A 11 -17.33 -15.29 23.23
CA PHE A 11 -18.23 -15.36 22.06
C PHE A 11 -17.43 -15.49 20.75
N ALA A 12 -16.44 -14.63 20.52
CA ALA A 12 -15.60 -14.66 19.31
C ALA A 12 -14.78 -15.96 19.14
N ILE A 13 -14.53 -16.70 20.23
CA ILE A 13 -13.87 -18.01 20.23
C ILE A 13 -14.80 -19.14 19.74
N SER A 14 -16.13 -18.94 19.75
CA SER A 14 -17.10 -19.98 19.34
C SER A 14 -17.36 -20.04 17.83
N ASP A 15 -17.12 -18.95 17.08
CA ASP A 15 -17.32 -18.84 15.62
C ASP A 15 -16.18 -19.49 14.80
N ALA A 16 -15.95 -20.79 15.01
CA ALA A 16 -15.03 -21.58 14.20
C ALA A 16 -15.54 -21.75 12.75
N LYS A 17 -14.70 -21.43 11.75
CA LYS A 17 -15.08 -21.51 10.32
C LYS A 17 -15.21 -22.94 9.78
N LEU A 18 -14.48 -23.85 10.42
CA LEU A 18 -14.36 -25.28 10.17
C LEU A 18 -13.87 -25.92 11.49
N HIS A 19 -13.98 -27.22 11.65
CA HIS A 19 -13.53 -27.96 12.84
C HIS A 19 -14.29 -27.57 14.12
N GLY A 20 -15.58 -27.25 13.97
CA GLY A 20 -16.42 -26.70 15.04
C GLY A 20 -16.50 -27.59 16.29
N GLY A 21 -16.58 -28.91 16.13
CA GLY A 21 -16.58 -29.86 17.26
C GLY A 21 -15.28 -29.82 18.07
N LEU A 22 -14.13 -29.83 17.38
CA LEU A 22 -12.80 -29.69 18.00
C LEU A 22 -12.69 -28.39 18.79
N CYS A 23 -13.10 -27.28 18.18
CA CYS A 23 -13.06 -25.96 18.79
C CYS A 23 -13.96 -25.87 20.03
N LYS A 24 -15.18 -26.41 19.96
CA LYS A 24 -16.14 -26.41 21.07
C LYS A 24 -15.61 -27.15 22.30
N SER A 25 -15.11 -28.38 22.14
CA SER A 25 -14.61 -29.15 23.29
C SER A 25 -13.37 -28.51 23.95
N LEU A 26 -12.53 -27.80 23.20
CA LEU A 26 -11.43 -27.05 23.79
C LEU A 26 -11.88 -25.71 24.41
N SER A 27 -12.87 -25.01 23.84
CA SER A 27 -13.37 -23.74 24.37
C SER A 27 -14.15 -23.92 25.68
N GLU A 28 -14.91 -25.01 25.82
CA GLU A 28 -15.59 -25.39 27.07
C GLU A 28 -14.58 -25.62 28.22
N ILE A 29 -13.49 -26.33 27.96
CA ILE A 29 -12.39 -26.51 28.93
C ILE A 29 -11.65 -25.19 29.20
N TYR A 30 -11.37 -24.39 28.17
CA TYR A 30 -10.72 -23.09 28.31
C TYR A 30 -11.53 -22.17 29.23
N ALA A 31 -12.85 -22.08 29.04
CA ALA A 31 -13.74 -21.31 29.90
C ALA A 31 -13.72 -21.83 31.35
N LYS A 32 -13.77 -23.14 31.57
CA LYS A 32 -13.68 -23.75 32.92
C LYS A 32 -12.36 -23.41 33.63
N VAL A 33 -11.22 -23.43 32.92
CA VAL A 33 -9.92 -23.03 33.50
C VAL A 33 -9.85 -21.52 33.73
N MET A 34 -10.40 -20.69 32.85
CA MET A 34 -10.45 -19.24 33.06
C MET A 34 -11.31 -18.86 34.27
N ASN A 35 -12.41 -19.58 34.53
CA ASN A 35 -13.28 -19.34 35.69
C ASN A 35 -12.59 -19.59 37.04
N ILE A 36 -11.66 -20.55 37.13
CA ILE A 36 -10.85 -20.77 38.35
C ILE A 36 -9.63 -19.83 38.44
N PHE A 37 -9.22 -19.18 37.34
CA PHE A 37 -8.00 -18.40 37.27
C PHE A 37 -7.91 -17.24 38.29
N PRO A 38 -8.98 -16.47 38.57
CA PRO A 38 -8.95 -15.44 39.63
C PRO A 38 -8.68 -16.02 41.03
N ALA A 39 -9.15 -17.23 41.32
CA ALA A 39 -8.88 -17.91 42.59
C ALA A 39 -7.42 -18.40 42.68
N LEU A 40 -6.84 -18.81 41.54
CA LEU A 40 -5.42 -19.17 41.43
C LEU A 40 -4.49 -17.96 41.66
N GLU A 41 -4.83 -16.79 41.11
CA GLU A 41 -4.10 -15.55 41.35
C GLU A 41 -4.27 -15.06 42.80
N ALA A 42 -5.49 -15.15 43.35
CA ALA A 42 -5.78 -14.78 44.74
C ALA A 42 -5.02 -15.63 45.76
N ALA A 43 -4.73 -16.90 45.45
CA ALA A 43 -3.91 -17.78 46.29
C ALA A 43 -2.45 -17.29 46.45
N ARG A 44 -1.96 -16.41 45.57
CA ARG A 44 -0.64 -15.75 45.60
C ARG A 44 0.51 -16.71 45.99
N PRO A 45 0.84 -17.72 45.17
CA PRO A 45 1.94 -18.64 45.46
C PRO A 45 3.27 -17.88 45.62
N ARG A 46 3.76 -17.77 46.86
CA ARG A 46 5.00 -17.03 47.20
C ARG A 46 6.28 -17.85 46.95
N SER A 47 6.15 -19.06 46.44
CA SER A 47 7.26 -19.96 46.10
C SER A 47 7.66 -19.80 44.63
N ARG A 48 8.96 -19.92 44.34
CA ARG A 48 9.49 -19.89 42.97
C ARG A 48 8.87 -20.96 42.07
N SER A 49 8.57 -22.14 42.63
CA SER A 49 7.87 -23.23 41.95
C SER A 49 6.43 -22.88 41.60
N GLY A 50 5.68 -22.27 42.52
CA GLY A 50 4.28 -21.90 42.29
C GLY A 50 4.08 -20.77 41.29
N ILE A 51 4.98 -19.77 41.30
CA ILE A 51 5.02 -18.75 40.24
C ILE A 51 5.29 -19.41 38.89
N GLN A 52 6.28 -20.32 38.82
CA GLN A 52 6.61 -21.04 37.58
C GLN A 52 5.46 -21.95 37.10
N ALA A 53 4.69 -22.55 38.00
CA ALA A 53 3.49 -23.33 37.66
C ALA A 53 2.39 -22.45 37.05
N LEU A 54 2.03 -21.31 37.68
CA LEU A 54 1.04 -20.39 37.12
C LEU A 54 1.47 -19.80 35.77
N CYS A 55 2.74 -19.43 35.60
CA CYS A 55 3.26 -19.01 34.29
C CYS A 55 3.16 -20.13 33.23
N SER A 56 3.39 -21.38 33.62
CA SER A 56 3.24 -22.54 32.71
C SER A 56 1.77 -22.76 32.30
N LEU A 57 0.82 -22.53 33.21
CA LEU A 57 -0.61 -22.59 32.91
C LEU A 57 -1.06 -21.44 32.01
N HIS A 58 -0.61 -20.20 32.28
CA HIS A 58 -0.92 -19.04 31.45
C HIS A 58 -0.44 -19.22 30.00
N ILE A 59 0.80 -19.70 29.81
CA ILE A 59 1.35 -20.00 28.48
C ILE A 59 0.59 -21.16 27.78
N ALA A 60 0.03 -22.11 28.54
CA ALA A 60 -0.80 -23.18 27.98
C ALA A 60 -2.18 -22.66 27.51
N LEU A 61 -2.80 -21.77 28.29
CA LEU A 61 -4.05 -21.09 27.94
C LEU A 61 -3.89 -20.15 26.74
N GLU A 62 -2.80 -19.38 26.68
CA GLU A 62 -2.49 -18.51 25.55
C GLU A 62 -2.35 -19.33 24.24
N LYS A 63 -1.70 -20.51 24.31
CA LYS A 63 -1.61 -21.45 23.18
C LYS A 63 -2.98 -22.00 22.77
N ALA A 64 -3.84 -22.33 23.73
CA ALA A 64 -5.20 -22.78 23.44
C ALA A 64 -6.04 -21.68 22.76
N ARG A 65 -6.01 -20.44 23.28
CA ARG A 65 -6.67 -19.28 22.67
C ARG A 65 -6.17 -19.03 21.24
N ASN A 66 -4.85 -19.06 21.02
CA ASN A 66 -4.26 -18.87 19.69
C ASN A 66 -4.61 -20.00 18.71
N LEU A 67 -4.82 -21.24 19.18
CA LEU A 67 -5.28 -22.36 18.36
C LEU A 67 -6.76 -22.24 17.98
N LEU A 68 -7.60 -21.77 18.91
CA LEU A 68 -9.01 -21.47 18.65
C LEU A 68 -9.15 -20.32 17.65
N GLN A 69 -8.42 -19.22 17.85
CA GLN A 69 -8.38 -18.07 16.92
C GLN A 69 -7.89 -18.46 15.52
N HIS A 70 -6.98 -19.42 15.41
CA HIS A 70 -6.55 -19.95 14.12
C HIS A 70 -7.71 -20.59 13.34
N CYS A 71 -8.66 -21.23 14.02
CA CYS A 71 -9.81 -21.91 13.41
C CYS A 71 -10.97 -20.95 13.05
N SER A 72 -11.08 -19.80 13.72
CA SER A 72 -12.03 -18.73 13.34
C SER A 72 -11.47 -17.78 12.27
N GLU A 73 -10.16 -17.50 12.22
CA GLU A 73 -9.59 -16.53 11.27
C GLU A 73 -9.18 -17.10 9.90
N CYS A 74 -8.71 -18.36 9.84
CA CYS A 74 -8.03 -18.88 8.65
C CYS A 74 -8.96 -19.11 7.43
N SER A 75 -8.39 -19.64 6.35
CA SER A 75 -9.13 -20.07 5.16
C SER A 75 -9.78 -21.43 5.43
N LYS A 76 -11.05 -21.61 5.06
CA LYS A 76 -11.74 -22.90 5.16
C LYS A 76 -11.03 -23.98 4.34
N LEU A 77 -10.64 -23.66 3.10
CA LEU A 77 -9.91 -24.56 2.20
C LEU A 77 -8.58 -25.01 2.83
N TYR A 78 -7.84 -24.08 3.44
CA TYR A 78 -6.58 -24.39 4.10
C TYR A 78 -6.77 -25.21 5.39
N LEU A 79 -7.80 -24.92 6.19
CA LEU A 79 -8.13 -25.72 7.39
C LEU A 79 -8.48 -27.16 6.98
N ALA A 80 -9.31 -27.35 5.94
CA ALA A 80 -9.67 -28.67 5.44
C ALA A 80 -8.44 -29.51 5.06
N ILE A 81 -7.55 -29.00 4.21
CA ILE A 81 -6.32 -29.72 3.80
C ILE A 81 -5.24 -29.83 4.90
N THR A 82 -5.44 -29.21 6.06
CA THR A 82 -4.52 -29.33 7.21
C THR A 82 -5.17 -29.97 8.43
N GLY A 83 -6.36 -30.57 8.31
CA GLY A 83 -7.14 -31.11 9.42
C GLY A 83 -6.36 -32.02 10.37
N ASP A 84 -5.62 -33.01 9.88
CA ASP A 84 -4.82 -33.90 10.73
C ASP A 84 -3.69 -33.15 11.49
N SER A 85 -3.15 -32.08 10.90
CA SER A 85 -2.21 -31.17 11.57
C SER A 85 -2.89 -30.27 12.59
N VAL A 86 -4.17 -29.93 12.40
CA VAL A 86 -4.99 -29.22 13.40
C VAL A 86 -5.26 -30.15 14.59
N VAL A 87 -5.75 -31.38 14.37
CA VAL A 87 -5.97 -32.38 15.45
C VAL A 87 -4.71 -32.60 16.29
N LEU A 88 -3.55 -32.77 15.65
CA LEU A 88 -2.28 -32.96 16.36
C LEU A 88 -1.90 -31.74 17.24
N LYS A 89 -2.28 -30.51 16.84
CA LYS A 89 -2.12 -29.30 17.68
C LYS A 89 -3.12 -29.27 18.84
N PHE A 90 -4.36 -29.74 18.65
CA PHE A 90 -5.35 -29.86 19.73
C PHE A 90 -4.90 -30.87 20.79
N GLU A 91 -4.51 -32.09 20.42
CA GLU A 91 -3.99 -33.10 21.36
C GLU A 91 -2.72 -32.62 22.08
N LYS A 92 -1.78 -31.98 21.37
CA LYS A 92 -0.58 -31.38 21.99
C LYS A 92 -0.93 -30.26 22.99
N THR A 93 -1.97 -29.48 22.70
CA THR A 93 -2.46 -28.42 23.59
C THR A 93 -3.12 -29.00 24.83
N LYS A 94 -3.94 -30.05 24.68
CA LYS A 94 -4.52 -30.85 25.79
C LYS A 94 -3.46 -31.43 26.70
N CYS A 95 -2.42 -32.07 26.16
CA CYS A 95 -1.31 -32.57 26.98
C CYS A 95 -0.61 -31.44 27.74
N THR A 96 -0.35 -30.31 27.08
CA THR A 96 0.27 -29.12 27.70
C THR A 96 -0.60 -28.53 28.82
N LEU A 97 -1.93 -28.47 28.63
CA LEU A 97 -2.88 -28.00 29.64
C LEU A 97 -2.95 -28.97 30.83
N ILE A 98 -3.06 -30.28 30.61
CA ILE A 98 -3.07 -31.30 31.68
C ILE A 98 -1.79 -31.21 32.53
N ASP A 99 -0.62 -31.10 31.90
CA ASP A 99 0.66 -31.05 32.61
C ASP A 99 0.92 -29.71 33.32
N SER A 100 0.36 -28.61 32.83
CA SER A 100 0.39 -27.32 33.55
C SER A 100 -0.63 -27.26 34.70
N LEU A 101 -1.83 -27.82 34.52
CA LEU A 101 -2.86 -27.90 35.56
C LEU A 101 -2.38 -28.74 36.75
N ARG A 102 -1.78 -29.92 36.51
CA ARG A 102 -1.22 -30.78 37.57
C ARG A 102 -0.19 -30.05 38.45
N ARG A 103 0.70 -29.25 37.83
CA ARG A 103 1.71 -28.45 38.56
C ARG A 103 1.11 -27.35 39.43
N VAL A 104 -0.13 -26.94 39.16
CA VAL A 104 -0.88 -25.96 39.96
C VAL A 104 -1.71 -26.66 41.03
N GLU A 105 -2.26 -27.84 40.74
CA GLU A 105 -2.94 -28.74 41.69
C GLU A 105 -2.09 -28.99 42.95
N ASP A 106 -0.80 -29.31 42.76
CA ASP A 106 0.21 -29.52 43.83
C ASP A 106 0.42 -28.33 44.79
N ILE A 107 -0.12 -27.14 44.49
CA ILE A 107 0.26 -25.85 45.10
C ILE A 107 -0.95 -25.05 45.63
N VAL A 108 -2.18 -25.49 45.33
CA VAL A 108 -3.42 -24.77 45.71
C VAL A 108 -4.15 -25.41 46.90
N PRO A 109 -5.06 -24.68 47.58
CA PRO A 109 -5.97 -25.28 48.56
C PRO A 109 -6.82 -26.41 47.96
N GLN A 110 -7.11 -27.43 48.76
CA GLN A 110 -7.84 -28.65 48.34
C GLN A 110 -9.16 -28.36 47.60
N SER A 111 -9.88 -27.30 47.97
CA SER A 111 -11.14 -26.89 47.32
C SER A 111 -10.97 -26.42 45.87
N ILE A 112 -9.79 -25.91 45.50
CA ILE A 112 -9.42 -25.59 44.12
C ILE A 112 -8.75 -26.80 43.46
N GLY A 113 -7.96 -27.57 44.21
CA GLY A 113 -7.36 -28.83 43.74
C GLY A 113 -8.39 -29.80 43.17
N CYS A 114 -9.52 -30.02 43.85
CA CYS A 114 -10.61 -30.86 43.32
C CYS A 114 -11.17 -30.33 41.98
N GLN A 115 -11.39 -29.01 41.86
CA GLN A 115 -11.88 -28.40 40.60
C GLN A 115 -10.89 -28.55 39.45
N ILE A 116 -9.58 -28.40 39.74
CA ILE A 116 -8.52 -28.70 38.77
C ILE A 116 -8.56 -30.17 38.38
N GLN A 117 -8.71 -31.08 39.35
CA GLN A 117 -8.72 -32.51 39.08
C GLN A 117 -9.91 -32.92 38.22
N ASP A 118 -11.10 -32.35 38.44
CA ASP A 118 -12.30 -32.58 37.63
C ASP A 118 -12.09 -32.11 36.18
N ILE A 119 -11.61 -30.87 35.99
CA ILE A 119 -11.30 -30.34 34.65
C ILE A 119 -10.22 -31.20 33.96
N MET A 120 -9.20 -31.66 34.68
CA MET A 120 -8.19 -32.57 34.14
C MET A 120 -8.75 -33.95 33.79
N ASN A 121 -9.79 -34.44 34.46
CA ASN A 121 -10.42 -35.72 34.15
C ASN A 121 -11.32 -35.60 32.91
N GLU A 122 -12.08 -34.50 32.79
CA GLU A 122 -12.84 -34.16 31.59
C GLU A 122 -11.91 -34.02 30.37
N LEU A 123 -10.83 -33.23 30.50
CA LEU A 123 -9.84 -33.00 29.45
C LEU A 123 -9.05 -34.26 29.03
N LYS A 124 -8.86 -35.25 29.92
CA LYS A 124 -8.34 -36.57 29.55
C LYS A 124 -9.33 -37.35 28.67
N GLY A 125 -10.64 -37.24 28.96
CA GLY A 125 -11.70 -37.99 28.29
C GLY A 125 -12.08 -37.47 26.90
N ILE A 126 -11.81 -36.19 26.59
CA ILE A 126 -11.99 -35.63 25.25
C ILE A 126 -11.04 -36.32 24.26
N VAL A 127 -11.57 -36.85 23.17
CA VAL A 127 -10.80 -37.35 22.02
C VAL A 127 -10.98 -36.38 20.87
N PHE A 128 -9.89 -35.77 20.38
CA PHE A 128 -9.98 -34.85 19.25
C PHE A 128 -9.93 -35.62 17.93
N ALA A 129 -11.03 -35.57 17.17
CA ALA A 129 -11.13 -36.12 15.82
C ALA A 129 -11.77 -35.10 14.86
N LEU A 130 -11.44 -35.19 13.57
CA LEU A 130 -12.12 -34.45 12.51
C LEU A 130 -13.55 -34.98 12.33
N ASP A 131 -14.45 -34.11 11.88
CA ASP A 131 -15.70 -34.57 11.28
C ASP A 131 -15.41 -35.37 9.99
N PRO A 132 -16.07 -36.51 9.73
CA PRO A 132 -15.79 -37.34 8.55
C PRO A 132 -16.02 -36.64 7.21
N LEU A 133 -16.99 -35.73 7.12
CA LEU A 133 -17.27 -34.96 5.91
C LEU A 133 -16.24 -33.83 5.74
N GLU A 134 -15.89 -33.11 6.81
CA GLU A 134 -14.78 -32.14 6.77
C GLU A 134 -13.46 -32.79 6.34
N LYS A 135 -13.16 -34.00 6.85
CA LYS A 135 -11.97 -34.77 6.44
C LYS A 135 -12.05 -35.18 4.97
N GLN A 136 -13.15 -35.78 4.52
CA GLN A 136 -13.30 -36.20 3.11
C GLN A 136 -13.11 -35.02 2.14
N ILE A 137 -13.63 -33.83 2.46
CA ILE A 137 -13.42 -32.65 1.62
C ILE A 137 -11.95 -32.20 1.63
N GLY A 138 -11.26 -32.30 2.77
CA GLY A 138 -9.81 -32.09 2.86
C GLY A 138 -9.04 -33.04 1.94
N ASP A 139 -9.35 -34.34 2.01
CA ASP A 139 -8.72 -35.38 1.19
C ASP A 139 -9.05 -35.22 -0.31
N ASP A 140 -10.30 -34.86 -0.67
CA ASP A 140 -10.73 -34.50 -2.03
C ASP A 140 -9.85 -33.37 -2.60
N ILE A 141 -9.66 -32.28 -1.84
CA ILE A 141 -8.83 -31.13 -2.26
C ILE A 141 -7.35 -31.52 -2.33
N ILE A 142 -6.83 -32.30 -1.37
CA ILE A 142 -5.46 -32.81 -1.40
C ILE A 142 -5.21 -33.64 -2.67
N ALA A 143 -6.17 -34.48 -3.08
CA ALA A 143 -6.08 -35.25 -4.30
C ALA A 143 -6.07 -34.37 -5.57
N LEU A 144 -6.75 -33.22 -5.57
CA LEU A 144 -6.67 -32.22 -6.64
C LEU A 144 -5.30 -31.53 -6.67
N LEU A 145 -4.78 -31.08 -5.51
CA LEU A 145 -3.43 -30.50 -5.40
C LEU A 145 -2.36 -31.46 -5.95
N GLN A 146 -2.45 -32.75 -5.60
CA GLN A 146 -1.51 -33.78 -6.07
C GLN A 146 -1.63 -34.14 -7.56
N LYS A 147 -2.73 -33.77 -8.23
CA LYS A 147 -2.90 -33.88 -9.69
C LYS A 147 -2.34 -32.64 -10.39
N GLY A 148 -2.72 -31.45 -9.96
CA GLY A 148 -2.29 -30.18 -10.56
C GLY A 148 -0.77 -29.96 -10.52
N ILE A 149 -0.08 -30.48 -9.49
CA ILE A 149 1.38 -30.42 -9.35
C ILE A 149 2.13 -31.33 -10.37
N LYS A 150 1.43 -32.09 -11.23
CA LYS A 150 2.04 -33.09 -12.14
C LYS A 150 1.90 -32.81 -13.65
N PHE A 151 1.20 -31.76 -14.05
CA PHE A 151 1.02 -31.42 -15.47
C PHE A 151 1.87 -30.20 -15.84
N ASP A 152 2.75 -30.39 -16.82
CA ASP A 152 3.67 -29.38 -17.36
C ASP A 152 3.40 -29.17 -18.87
N ASP A 153 2.17 -29.45 -19.32
CA ASP A 153 1.80 -29.56 -20.74
C ASP A 153 0.34 -29.12 -21.03
N ASN A 154 0.09 -28.64 -22.26
CA ASN A 154 -1.09 -27.84 -22.60
C ASN A 154 -2.33 -28.66 -23.05
N SER A 155 -3.08 -29.27 -22.12
CA SER A 155 -4.45 -29.75 -22.44
C SER A 155 -5.38 -29.98 -21.23
N PHE A 156 -6.43 -29.15 -21.11
CA PHE A 156 -7.64 -29.38 -20.29
C PHE A 156 -7.40 -29.47 -18.75
N ASP A 157 -8.38 -29.33 -17.86
CA ASP A 157 -9.79 -29.75 -17.93
C ASP A 157 -10.76 -28.87 -17.11
N ASN A 158 -12.03 -28.84 -17.51
CA ASN A 158 -13.13 -28.30 -16.71
C ASN A 158 -13.42 -29.17 -15.47
N ASN A 159 -13.14 -30.48 -15.54
CA ASN A 159 -13.36 -31.41 -14.43
C ASN A 159 -12.54 -31.08 -13.16
N GLU A 160 -11.38 -30.43 -13.29
CA GLU A 160 -10.62 -29.91 -12.14
C GLU A 160 -11.39 -28.79 -11.42
N LEU A 161 -11.93 -27.84 -12.19
CA LEU A 161 -12.70 -26.72 -11.65
C LEU A 161 -14.02 -27.19 -11.04
N GLU A 162 -14.68 -28.17 -11.66
CA GLU A 162 -15.91 -28.79 -11.15
C GLU A 162 -15.66 -29.55 -9.83
N SER A 163 -14.59 -30.35 -9.77
CA SER A 163 -14.19 -31.04 -8.54
C SER A 163 -13.89 -30.04 -7.40
N PHE A 164 -13.22 -28.93 -7.71
CA PHE A 164 -12.97 -27.85 -6.77
C PHE A 164 -14.25 -27.08 -6.40
N TYR A 165 -15.18 -26.87 -7.34
CA TYR A 165 -16.48 -26.26 -7.12
C TYR A 165 -17.30 -27.05 -6.11
N GLN A 166 -17.36 -28.38 -6.26
CA GLN A 166 -18.08 -29.27 -5.35
C GLN A 166 -17.45 -29.24 -3.94
N ALA A 167 -16.12 -29.28 -3.84
CA ALA A 167 -15.43 -29.17 -2.55
C ALA A 167 -15.67 -27.81 -1.86
N ALA A 168 -15.54 -26.70 -2.59
CA ALA A 168 -15.79 -25.35 -2.08
C ALA A 168 -17.26 -25.15 -1.65
N SER A 169 -18.21 -25.70 -2.40
CA SER A 169 -19.64 -25.67 -2.08
C SER A 169 -19.96 -26.48 -0.82
N LYS A 170 -19.38 -27.68 -0.65
CA LYS A 170 -19.51 -28.49 0.58
C LYS A 170 -18.96 -27.76 1.83
N LEU A 171 -17.95 -26.88 1.68
CA LEU A 171 -17.43 -26.02 2.76
C LEU A 171 -18.29 -24.76 3.02
N GLY A 172 -19.40 -24.58 2.29
CA GLY A 172 -20.29 -23.41 2.41
C GLY A 172 -19.76 -22.15 1.73
N ILE A 173 -18.90 -22.27 0.71
CA ILE A 173 -18.36 -21.15 -0.07
C ILE A 173 -19.27 -20.87 -1.29
N THR A 174 -20.59 -20.92 -1.07
CA THR A 174 -21.65 -20.96 -2.10
C THR A 174 -22.10 -19.59 -2.62
N SER A 175 -21.39 -18.51 -2.29
CA SER A 175 -21.75 -17.15 -2.72
C SER A 175 -20.53 -16.29 -3.02
N SER A 176 -20.70 -15.27 -3.86
CA SER A 176 -19.69 -14.24 -4.13
C SER A 176 -19.14 -13.61 -2.84
N ARG A 177 -19.99 -13.32 -1.84
CA ARG A 177 -19.57 -12.80 -0.53
C ARG A 177 -18.65 -13.76 0.22
N ALA A 178 -18.99 -15.06 0.24
CA ALA A 178 -18.16 -16.09 0.86
C ALA A 178 -16.83 -16.30 0.12
N ALA A 179 -16.86 -16.35 -1.21
CA ALA A 179 -15.67 -16.48 -2.05
C ALA A 179 -14.71 -15.29 -1.90
N LEU A 180 -15.23 -14.06 -1.75
CA LEU A 180 -14.42 -12.86 -1.46
C LEU A 180 -13.82 -12.89 -0.05
N ALA A 181 -14.56 -13.37 0.95
CA ALA A 181 -14.04 -13.54 2.32
C ALA A 181 -12.91 -14.58 2.35
N GLU A 182 -13.07 -15.72 1.69
CA GLU A 182 -12.05 -16.77 1.60
C GLU A 182 -10.81 -16.29 0.85
N ARG A 183 -10.97 -15.56 -0.27
CA ARG A 183 -9.86 -14.91 -1.00
C ARG A 183 -9.08 -13.92 -0.11
N ARG A 184 -9.73 -13.25 0.85
CA ARG A 184 -9.04 -12.39 1.83
C ARG A 184 -8.26 -13.20 2.86
N SER A 185 -8.82 -14.28 3.40
CA SER A 185 -8.10 -15.18 4.34
C SER A 185 -6.90 -15.88 3.67
N LEU A 186 -7.02 -16.35 2.42
CA LEU A 186 -5.91 -16.90 1.65
C LEU A 186 -4.78 -15.87 1.43
N LYS A 187 -5.10 -14.63 1.05
CA LYS A 187 -4.10 -13.55 0.93
C LYS A 187 -3.35 -13.27 2.24
N LYS A 188 -4.06 -13.18 3.38
CA LYS A 188 -3.43 -13.04 4.71
C LYS A 188 -2.47 -14.19 5.03
N LEU A 189 -2.81 -15.40 4.61
CA LEU A 189 -2.03 -16.61 4.90
C LEU A 189 -0.76 -16.73 4.03
N ILE A 190 -0.78 -16.24 2.78
CA ILE A 190 0.44 -16.08 1.95
C ILE A 190 1.44 -15.14 2.63
N GLU A 191 0.97 -13.97 3.07
CA GLU A 191 1.84 -12.99 3.74
C GLU A 191 2.42 -13.57 5.05
N LYS A 192 1.62 -14.29 5.82
CA LYS A 192 2.10 -15.01 7.01
C LYS A 192 3.12 -16.10 6.66
N ALA A 193 2.94 -16.85 5.57
CA ALA A 193 3.90 -17.86 5.12
C ALA A 193 5.25 -17.24 4.72
N ARG A 194 5.25 -16.06 4.08
CA ARG A 194 6.46 -15.28 3.75
C ARG A 194 7.22 -14.84 4.98
N ILE A 195 6.52 -14.30 5.98
CA ILE A 195 7.09 -13.88 7.27
C ILE A 195 7.65 -15.08 8.06
N GLU A 196 7.09 -16.27 7.87
CA GLU A 196 7.54 -17.54 8.47
C GLU A 196 8.58 -18.28 7.61
N GLU A 197 8.99 -17.72 6.46
CA GLU A 197 9.85 -18.32 5.42
C GLU A 197 9.39 -19.70 4.88
N ASP A 198 8.14 -20.09 5.14
CA ASP A 198 7.55 -21.37 4.76
C ASP A 198 7.10 -21.36 3.28
N LYS A 199 8.08 -21.53 2.40
CA LYS A 199 7.89 -21.61 0.94
C LYS A 199 6.89 -22.69 0.52
N ARG A 200 6.81 -23.81 1.25
CA ARG A 200 5.88 -24.92 0.94
C ARG A 200 4.44 -24.48 1.18
N LYS A 201 4.19 -23.83 2.31
CA LYS A 201 2.89 -23.23 2.64
C LYS A 201 2.54 -22.09 1.71
N GLU A 202 3.50 -21.23 1.34
CA GLU A 202 3.26 -20.19 0.33
C GLU A 202 2.78 -20.79 -0.99
N SER A 203 3.46 -21.80 -1.55
CA SER A 203 3.06 -22.45 -2.79
C SER A 203 1.65 -23.06 -2.72
N ILE A 204 1.34 -23.79 -1.65
CA ILE A 204 0.02 -24.43 -1.46
C ILE A 204 -1.10 -23.37 -1.41
N VAL A 205 -0.90 -22.29 -0.64
CA VAL A 205 -1.92 -21.25 -0.45
C VAL A 205 -2.04 -20.36 -1.70
N ALA A 206 -0.94 -20.13 -2.43
CA ALA A 206 -0.97 -19.45 -3.73
C ALA A 206 -1.77 -20.23 -4.78
N TYR A 207 -1.64 -21.57 -4.82
CA TYR A 207 -2.42 -22.41 -5.72
C TYR A 207 -3.91 -22.50 -5.33
N LEU A 208 -4.24 -22.62 -4.04
CA LEU A 208 -5.63 -22.46 -3.57
C LEU A 208 -6.22 -21.09 -3.96
N LEU A 209 -5.41 -20.01 -3.90
CA LEU A 209 -5.83 -18.68 -4.35
C LEU A 209 -5.97 -18.58 -5.88
N HIS A 210 -5.24 -19.39 -6.67
CA HIS A 210 -5.46 -19.51 -8.12
C HIS A 210 -6.82 -20.17 -8.40
N LEU A 211 -7.08 -21.34 -7.83
CA LEU A 211 -8.36 -22.04 -8.00
C LEU A 211 -9.56 -21.18 -7.55
N MET A 212 -9.44 -20.48 -6.41
CA MET A 212 -10.47 -19.53 -5.97
C MET A 212 -10.69 -18.33 -6.90
N ARG A 213 -9.70 -17.93 -7.72
CA ARG A 213 -9.92 -16.92 -8.78
C ARG A 213 -10.72 -17.51 -9.94
N LYS A 214 -10.36 -18.72 -10.40
CA LYS A 214 -11.04 -19.47 -11.48
C LYS A 214 -12.51 -19.71 -11.10
N TYR A 215 -12.77 -20.26 -9.91
CA TYR A 215 -14.09 -20.47 -9.30
C TYR A 215 -14.92 -19.17 -9.23
N SER A 216 -14.33 -18.07 -8.77
CA SER A 216 -15.06 -16.79 -8.60
C SER A 216 -15.53 -16.11 -9.90
N LYS A 217 -15.21 -16.65 -11.09
CA LYS A 217 -15.81 -16.19 -12.35
C LYS A 217 -17.25 -16.69 -12.54
N LEU A 218 -17.60 -17.85 -11.96
CA LEU A 218 -18.91 -18.50 -12.16
C LEU A 218 -20.06 -17.73 -11.48
N PHE A 219 -19.81 -17.04 -10.37
CA PHE A 219 -20.80 -16.15 -9.72
C PHE A 219 -21.08 -14.83 -10.49
N ARG A 220 -20.78 -14.79 -11.80
CA ARG A 220 -21.12 -13.68 -12.71
C ARG A 220 -21.98 -14.09 -13.90
N SER A 221 -22.30 -15.38 -14.04
CA SER A 221 -23.09 -15.94 -15.13
C SER A 221 -24.47 -16.46 -14.72
N ASP A 222 -24.82 -16.35 -13.43
CA ASP A 222 -26.10 -16.82 -12.88
C ASP A 222 -26.76 -15.75 -12.00
N LEU A 223 -28.10 -15.73 -12.05
CA LEU A 223 -29.04 -14.78 -11.41
C LEU A 223 -29.02 -13.34 -11.96
N GLY A 224 -30.14 -12.97 -12.59
CA GLY A 224 -30.62 -11.59 -12.72
C GLY A 224 -31.87 -11.34 -11.86
N ASP A 225 -32.38 -10.13 -11.95
CA ASP A 225 -33.55 -9.54 -11.26
C ASP A 225 -33.46 -9.37 -9.73
N ASP A 226 -34.05 -8.26 -9.26
CA ASP A 226 -33.94 -7.71 -7.91
C ASP A 226 -34.95 -8.30 -6.91
N GLN A 227 -34.53 -8.48 -5.65
CA GLN A 227 -35.10 -7.69 -4.54
C GLN A 227 -34.28 -7.72 -3.24
N ASP A 228 -34.43 -6.64 -2.48
CA ASP A 228 -34.16 -6.40 -1.06
C ASP A 228 -32.72 -6.52 -0.47
N SER A 229 -32.16 -5.31 -0.32
CA SER A 229 -31.63 -4.75 0.95
C SER A 229 -30.12 -4.81 1.29
N GLN A 230 -29.51 -3.64 1.04
CA GLN A 230 -28.53 -2.93 1.88
C GLN A 230 -27.11 -3.54 2.09
N GLY A 231 -26.10 -2.87 1.52
CA GLY A 231 -24.70 -3.31 1.63
C GLY A 231 -23.61 -2.43 0.98
N SER A 232 -23.83 -1.11 0.87
CA SER A 232 -22.84 -0.05 0.54
C SER A 232 -21.83 -0.27 -0.60
N GLY A 233 -22.07 0.38 -1.74
CA GLY A 233 -21.11 0.62 -2.84
C GLY A 233 -21.23 2.07 -3.36
N PRO A 234 -20.21 2.65 -4.02
CA PRO A 234 -20.11 4.10 -4.20
C PRO A 234 -21.08 4.70 -5.23
N CYS A 235 -21.65 5.85 -4.88
CA CYS A 235 -22.70 6.53 -5.63
C CYS A 235 -22.22 7.33 -6.84
N SER A 236 -23.12 7.56 -7.78
CA SER A 236 -23.15 8.74 -8.64
C SER A 236 -24.43 9.54 -8.33
N PRO A 237 -24.46 10.88 -8.48
CA PRO A 237 -25.53 11.70 -7.92
C PRO A 237 -26.80 11.71 -8.77
N ALA A 238 -27.94 11.54 -8.12
CA ALA A 238 -29.28 11.90 -8.61
C ALA A 238 -29.97 12.81 -7.57
N VAL A 239 -31.06 13.48 -7.96
CA VAL A 239 -31.45 14.78 -7.35
C VAL A 239 -32.69 14.71 -6.46
N GLN A 240 -32.57 15.31 -5.27
CA GLN A 240 -33.61 15.80 -4.33
C GLN A 240 -34.48 14.79 -3.54
N GLY A 241 -34.64 15.12 -2.25
CA GLY A 241 -35.51 14.45 -1.27
C GLY A 241 -35.05 14.81 0.15
N SER A 242 -35.82 15.64 0.88
CA SER A 242 -35.43 16.20 2.18
C SER A 242 -36.15 15.55 3.36
N SER A 243 -35.43 15.29 4.47
CA SER A 243 -35.84 15.59 5.86
C SER A 243 -34.75 15.18 6.87
N GLU A 244 -34.94 15.48 8.15
CA GLU A 244 -33.90 15.64 9.17
C GLU A 244 -33.79 14.48 10.20
N ASP A 245 -32.68 14.54 10.96
CA ASP A 245 -32.48 14.08 12.35
C ASP A 245 -31.88 12.67 12.64
N GLY A 246 -31.14 12.57 13.75
CA GLY A 246 -30.70 11.33 14.41
C GLY A 246 -29.30 10.78 14.04
N GLY A 247 -28.30 10.97 14.93
CA GLY A 247 -27.07 10.16 15.00
C GLY A 247 -27.09 9.16 16.17
N PRO A 248 -25.96 8.54 16.59
CA PRO A 248 -24.59 8.69 16.07
C PRO A 248 -23.78 7.36 15.89
N ALA A 249 -22.57 7.50 15.32
CA ALA A 249 -21.37 6.65 15.49
C ALA A 249 -21.36 5.15 15.08
N SER A 250 -20.43 4.75 14.21
CA SER A 250 -19.17 4.06 14.63
C SER A 250 -18.33 3.49 13.45
N TYR A 251 -17.06 3.15 13.74
CA TYR A 251 -16.10 2.34 12.96
C TYR A 251 -15.47 2.89 11.67
N GLU A 252 -14.49 3.78 11.84
CA GLU A 252 -13.24 3.65 11.07
C GLU A 252 -12.39 2.46 11.55
N ARG A 253 -11.58 1.85 10.67
CA ARG A 253 -10.09 1.88 10.77
C ARG A 253 -9.35 0.98 9.75
N ALA A 254 -8.15 1.47 9.43
CA ALA A 254 -6.88 0.75 9.20
C ALA A 254 -6.38 0.53 7.76
N PHE A 255 -5.50 1.44 7.32
CA PHE A 255 -4.29 1.12 6.54
C PHE A 255 -3.24 2.23 6.70
N ASP A 256 -2.14 1.99 7.43
CA ASP A 256 -0.92 2.83 7.37
C ASP A 256 0.35 2.09 7.82
N ARG A 257 1.18 1.72 6.83
CA ARG A 257 2.62 1.37 6.87
C ARG A 257 3.02 0.91 5.46
N HIS A 258 4.25 1.07 4.97
CA HIS A 258 5.52 1.43 5.62
C HIS A 258 6.48 1.98 4.55
N LEU A 259 7.14 3.13 4.78
CA LEU A 259 8.33 3.51 3.97
C LEU A 259 9.19 4.56 4.70
N SER A 260 10.44 4.21 5.01
CA SER A 260 11.55 5.17 5.26
C SER A 260 12.87 4.44 5.55
N LYS A 261 13.79 4.44 4.57
CA LYS A 261 15.27 4.39 4.71
C LYS A 261 15.94 4.06 3.37
N ILE A 262 16.29 5.08 2.59
CA ILE A 262 17.43 5.03 1.67
C ILE A 262 18.14 6.38 1.75
N ASN A 263 19.44 6.38 2.07
CA ASN A 263 20.36 7.38 1.52
C ASN A 263 21.83 6.97 1.70
N SER A 264 22.68 7.48 0.81
CA SER A 264 24.15 7.38 0.77
C SER A 264 24.80 5.98 0.76
N PHE A 265 25.43 5.65 -0.38
CA PHE A 265 26.65 4.83 -0.43
C PHE A 265 27.66 5.55 -1.33
N ASN A 266 28.92 5.65 -0.88
CA ASN A 266 30.06 6.13 -1.67
C ASN A 266 31.10 5.00 -1.73
N PHE A 267 31.78 4.84 -2.87
CA PHE A 267 32.75 3.75 -3.10
C PHE A 267 34.08 4.27 -3.66
N LYS A 268 35.21 3.90 -3.02
CA LYS A 268 36.53 3.59 -3.61
C LYS A 268 37.51 3.09 -2.50
N PRO A 269 38.64 2.40 -2.81
CA PRO A 269 38.80 1.04 -2.27
C PRO A 269 40.20 0.70 -1.69
N SER A 270 40.42 -0.60 -1.41
CA SER A 270 41.68 -1.27 -0.96
C SER A 270 42.06 -0.99 0.52
N LEU A 271 42.70 -1.89 1.27
CA LEU A 271 43.59 -3.02 0.94
C LEU A 271 43.22 -4.35 1.68
N ALA A 272 43.90 -5.44 1.33
CA ALA A 272 43.68 -6.78 1.89
C ALA A 272 44.77 -7.21 2.90
N PHE A 273 44.42 -8.13 3.81
CA PHE A 273 45.38 -9.00 4.48
C PHE A 273 44.76 -10.39 4.73
N ARG A 274 45.49 -11.46 4.42
CA ARG A 274 45.08 -12.86 4.67
C ARG A 274 45.56 -13.35 6.03
N SER A 275 44.79 -14.22 6.67
CA SER A 275 45.36 -15.27 7.53
C SER A 275 44.57 -16.57 7.34
N ASN A 276 45.28 -17.70 7.27
CA ASN A 276 44.70 -18.99 6.90
C ASN A 276 44.25 -19.78 8.14
N SER A 277 43.18 -20.56 8.00
CA SER A 277 43.10 -21.86 8.69
C SER A 277 42.28 -22.86 7.88
N ARG A 278 42.70 -24.13 7.86
CA ARG A 278 42.14 -25.17 6.99
C ARG A 278 40.81 -25.67 7.55
N ARG A 279 39.76 -25.69 6.72
CA ARG A 279 38.53 -26.47 6.91
C ARG A 279 38.08 -27.07 5.58
N SER A 280 37.14 -28.02 5.65
CA SER A 280 36.57 -28.79 4.54
C SER A 280 36.37 -27.98 3.26
N GLU A 281 36.57 -28.62 2.10
CA GLU A 281 36.41 -28.01 0.78
C GLU A 281 34.98 -27.51 0.56
N GLN A 282 34.76 -26.23 0.87
CA GLN A 282 33.56 -25.51 0.51
C GLN A 282 33.74 -25.00 -0.91
N ILE A 283 32.92 -25.48 -1.84
CA ILE A 283 32.79 -24.91 -3.18
C ILE A 283 32.53 -23.40 -3.00
N PRO A 284 33.36 -22.51 -3.57
CA PRO A 284 33.21 -21.08 -3.34
C PRO A 284 31.89 -20.62 -3.93
N VAL A 285 30.95 -20.24 -3.06
CA VAL A 285 29.61 -19.81 -3.47
C VAL A 285 29.73 -18.51 -4.27
N PRO A 286 29.27 -18.44 -5.52
CA PRO A 286 29.39 -17.23 -6.32
C PRO A 286 28.64 -16.05 -5.68
N PRO A 287 29.17 -14.81 -5.79
CA PRO A 287 28.44 -13.60 -5.44
C PRO A 287 27.02 -13.59 -6.04
N GLU A 288 26.06 -13.00 -5.32
CA GLU A 288 24.64 -13.04 -5.75
C GLU A 288 24.43 -12.26 -7.06
N GLU A 289 25.27 -11.27 -7.31
CA GLU A 289 25.33 -10.44 -8.51
C GLU A 289 25.72 -11.23 -9.77
N LEU A 290 26.33 -12.41 -9.60
CA LEU A 290 26.72 -13.32 -10.69
C LEU A 290 25.72 -14.47 -10.88
N ARG A 291 24.71 -14.59 -10.01
CA ARG A 291 23.68 -15.64 -10.08
C ARG A 291 22.38 -15.12 -10.69
N CYS A 292 21.72 -15.95 -11.50
CA CYS A 292 20.41 -15.64 -12.03
C CYS A 292 19.39 -15.59 -10.88
N PRO A 293 18.59 -14.51 -10.73
CA PRO A 293 17.60 -14.44 -9.66
C PRO A 293 16.42 -15.41 -9.78
N ILE A 294 16.26 -16.12 -10.91
CA ILE A 294 15.23 -17.17 -11.11
C ILE A 294 15.80 -18.54 -10.68
N SER A 295 16.87 -19.01 -11.32
CA SER A 295 17.44 -20.35 -11.06
C SER A 295 18.38 -20.40 -9.85
N LEU A 296 18.84 -19.25 -9.36
CA LEU A 296 19.86 -19.09 -8.31
C LEU A 296 21.23 -19.72 -8.65
N GLN A 297 21.44 -20.10 -9.91
CA GLN A 297 22.69 -20.64 -10.46
C GLN A 297 23.53 -19.53 -11.12
N LEU A 298 24.83 -19.79 -11.33
CA LEU A 298 25.74 -18.91 -12.06
C LEU A 298 25.25 -18.72 -13.51
N MET A 299 25.23 -17.49 -14.03
CA MET A 299 24.70 -17.22 -15.39
C MET A 299 25.70 -17.63 -16.49
N PHE A 300 25.18 -18.21 -17.58
CA PHE A 300 25.89 -18.50 -18.82
C PHE A 300 25.66 -17.41 -19.87
N ASP A 301 24.40 -17.04 -20.16
CA ASP A 301 24.06 -15.90 -21.02
C ASP A 301 23.30 -14.82 -20.23
N PRO A 302 24.00 -13.98 -19.45
CA PRO A 302 23.38 -12.92 -18.69
C PRO A 302 22.75 -11.86 -19.60
N VAL A 303 21.46 -11.60 -19.44
CA VAL A 303 20.67 -10.58 -20.15
C VAL A 303 20.01 -9.60 -19.17
N ILE A 304 19.97 -8.33 -19.53
CA ILE A 304 19.23 -7.28 -18.82
C ILE A 304 17.81 -7.16 -19.39
N ILE A 305 16.85 -6.93 -18.48
CA ILE A 305 15.45 -6.61 -18.81
C ILE A 305 15.10 -5.17 -18.39
N ALA A 306 13.91 -4.67 -18.73
CA ALA A 306 13.50 -3.27 -18.52
C ALA A 306 13.64 -2.72 -17.09
N SER A 307 13.69 -3.58 -16.05
CA SER A 307 13.94 -3.20 -14.65
C SER A 307 15.43 -2.99 -14.31
N GLY A 308 16.34 -3.11 -15.27
CA GLY A 308 17.79 -3.06 -15.07
C GLY A 308 18.39 -4.30 -14.39
N GLN A 309 17.56 -5.27 -13.99
CA GLN A 309 18.02 -6.53 -13.39
C GLN A 309 18.54 -7.51 -14.47
N THR A 310 19.57 -8.28 -14.12
CA THR A 310 20.20 -9.28 -15.01
C THR A 310 19.77 -10.70 -14.65
N TYR A 311 19.53 -11.53 -15.67
CA TYR A 311 19.05 -12.92 -15.54
C TYR A 311 19.79 -13.82 -16.54
N GLU A 312 19.77 -15.13 -16.31
CA GLU A 312 20.04 -16.11 -17.35
C GLU A 312 18.95 -16.03 -18.43
N ARG A 313 19.36 -15.94 -19.70
CA ARG A 313 18.46 -15.83 -20.86
C ARG A 313 17.34 -16.85 -20.81
N ALA A 314 17.67 -18.14 -20.77
CA ALA A 314 16.67 -19.21 -20.89
C ALA A 314 15.62 -19.15 -19.76
N CYS A 315 16.01 -18.72 -18.56
CA CYS A 315 15.11 -18.58 -17.43
C CYS A 315 14.13 -17.41 -17.60
N ILE A 316 14.59 -16.26 -18.09
CA ILE A 316 13.75 -15.07 -18.25
C ILE A 316 12.91 -15.13 -19.54
N GLU A 317 13.40 -15.78 -20.60
CA GLU A 317 12.62 -16.11 -21.79
C GLU A 317 11.46 -17.06 -21.44
N LYS A 318 11.68 -18.12 -20.64
CA LYS A 318 10.57 -18.94 -20.14
C LYS A 318 9.58 -18.11 -19.29
N TRP A 319 10.06 -17.32 -18.34
CA TRP A 319 9.18 -16.48 -17.50
C TRP A 319 8.28 -15.53 -18.32
N PHE A 320 8.78 -14.98 -19.42
CA PHE A 320 7.97 -14.15 -20.33
C PHE A 320 7.01 -14.98 -21.21
N ASN A 321 7.43 -16.15 -21.68
CA ASN A 321 6.59 -17.08 -22.45
C ASN A 321 5.46 -17.69 -21.59
N ASP A 322 5.69 -17.88 -20.29
CA ASP A 322 4.69 -18.26 -19.28
C ASP A 322 3.68 -17.11 -18.97
N GLY A 323 3.76 -16.00 -19.71
CA GLY A 323 2.82 -14.88 -19.68
C GLY A 323 3.10 -13.81 -18.62
N HIS A 324 4.25 -13.85 -17.95
CA HIS A 324 4.60 -12.86 -16.92
C HIS A 324 5.31 -11.64 -17.51
N ASN A 325 4.70 -10.46 -17.41
CA ASN A 325 5.31 -9.19 -17.81
C ASN A 325 5.96 -8.43 -16.63
N THR A 326 6.35 -9.14 -15.57
CA THR A 326 6.97 -8.57 -14.36
C THR A 326 8.42 -8.99 -14.21
N CYS A 327 9.21 -8.21 -13.48
CA CYS A 327 10.58 -8.53 -13.08
C CYS A 327 10.55 -9.61 -11.98
N PRO A 328 11.10 -10.82 -12.18
CA PRO A 328 11.02 -11.88 -11.17
C PRO A 328 11.58 -11.48 -9.80
N LYS A 329 12.74 -10.79 -9.75
CA LYS A 329 13.41 -10.40 -8.49
C LYS A 329 12.70 -9.27 -7.75
N THR A 330 12.22 -8.25 -8.45
CA THR A 330 11.63 -7.05 -7.81
C THR A 330 10.11 -7.01 -7.83
N GLN A 331 9.46 -7.94 -8.55
CA GLN A 331 8.01 -8.02 -8.80
C GLN A 331 7.39 -6.76 -9.44
N GLN A 332 8.21 -5.80 -9.85
CA GLN A 332 7.79 -4.62 -10.61
C GLN A 332 7.38 -5.02 -12.02
N GLN A 333 6.27 -4.46 -12.51
CA GLN A 333 5.88 -4.65 -13.90
C GLN A 333 6.90 -3.99 -14.85
N LEU A 334 7.24 -4.69 -15.93
CA LEU A 334 8.21 -4.25 -16.92
C LEU A 334 7.49 -3.41 -17.97
N SER A 335 8.11 -2.30 -18.40
CA SER A 335 7.58 -1.51 -19.53
C SER A 335 7.73 -2.23 -20.88
N HIS A 336 8.62 -3.22 -20.97
CA HIS A 336 8.82 -4.08 -22.13
C HIS A 336 9.57 -5.37 -21.75
N ILE A 337 9.40 -6.42 -22.56
CA ILE A 337 10.01 -7.75 -22.36
C ILE A 337 11.28 -7.99 -23.21
N CYS A 338 11.83 -6.96 -23.85
CA CYS A 338 13.03 -7.09 -24.68
C CYS A 338 14.27 -7.43 -23.83
N LEU A 339 15.13 -8.33 -24.34
CA LEU A 339 16.29 -8.87 -23.64
C LEU A 339 17.60 -8.34 -24.23
N THR A 340 18.36 -7.58 -23.44
CA THR A 340 19.63 -6.98 -23.88
C THR A 340 20.82 -7.76 -23.33
N PRO A 341 21.74 -8.32 -24.16
CA PRO A 341 22.91 -9.06 -23.66
C PRO A 341 23.81 -8.23 -22.74
N ASN A 342 24.16 -8.78 -21.58
CA ASN A 342 25.00 -8.12 -20.57
C ASN A 342 26.45 -8.63 -20.61
N TYR A 343 27.19 -8.20 -21.62
CA TYR A 343 28.60 -8.55 -21.79
C TYR A 343 29.49 -8.18 -20.59
N CYS A 344 29.13 -7.13 -19.83
CA CYS A 344 29.84 -6.72 -18.63
C CYS A 344 29.76 -7.78 -17.52
N VAL A 345 28.56 -8.29 -17.22
CA VAL A 345 28.39 -9.39 -16.26
C VAL A 345 29.00 -10.68 -16.80
N LYS A 346 28.90 -10.96 -18.11
CA LYS A 346 29.54 -12.14 -18.73
C LYS A 346 31.06 -12.13 -18.53
N GLY A 347 31.72 -10.98 -18.65
CA GLY A 347 33.14 -10.81 -18.34
C GLY A 347 33.50 -10.94 -16.85
N LEU A 348 32.64 -10.46 -15.95
CA LEU A 348 32.82 -10.65 -14.50
C LEU A 348 32.70 -12.12 -14.09
N ILE A 349 31.77 -12.86 -14.70
CA ILE A 349 31.61 -14.31 -14.47
C ILE A 349 32.84 -15.07 -14.95
N ALA A 350 33.35 -14.79 -16.15
CA ALA A 350 34.57 -15.41 -16.66
C ALA A 350 35.77 -15.22 -15.71
N SER A 351 36.03 -13.99 -15.25
CA SER A 351 37.14 -13.72 -14.33
C SER A 351 36.91 -14.30 -12.93
N TRP A 352 35.66 -14.38 -12.45
CA TRP A 352 35.36 -15.08 -11.19
C TRP A 352 35.61 -16.59 -11.30
N CYS A 353 35.24 -17.22 -12.42
CA CYS A 353 35.52 -18.64 -12.69
C CYS A 353 37.03 -18.91 -12.68
N GLU A 354 37.80 -18.13 -13.45
CA GLU A 354 39.26 -18.18 -13.53
C GLU A 354 39.93 -18.05 -12.14
N GLN A 355 39.50 -17.07 -11.33
CA GLN A 355 40.04 -16.83 -9.98
C GLN A 355 39.72 -17.93 -8.97
N ASN A 356 38.69 -18.74 -9.20
CA ASN A 356 38.24 -19.80 -8.28
C ASN A 356 38.53 -21.21 -8.81
N GLY A 357 39.17 -21.36 -9.98
CA GLY A 357 39.48 -22.66 -10.59
C GLY A 357 38.25 -23.41 -11.10
N ILE A 358 37.15 -22.71 -11.34
CA ILE A 358 35.89 -23.27 -11.85
C ILE A 358 35.90 -23.11 -13.38
N PRO A 359 35.51 -24.14 -14.17
CA PRO A 359 35.36 -23.98 -15.61
C PRO A 359 34.25 -22.97 -15.91
N ILE A 360 34.49 -22.09 -16.90
CA ILE A 360 33.44 -21.21 -17.42
C ILE A 360 32.32 -22.10 -17.98
N PRO A 361 31.03 -21.83 -17.71
CA PRO A 361 29.95 -22.60 -18.33
C PRO A 361 29.99 -22.46 -19.85
N ASP A 362 29.96 -23.59 -20.58
CA ASP A 362 30.01 -23.61 -22.06
C ASP A 362 28.62 -23.73 -22.72
N GLY A 363 27.55 -23.86 -21.93
CA GLY A 363 26.17 -23.95 -22.42
C GLY A 363 25.11 -23.81 -21.31
N PRO A 364 23.83 -23.62 -21.68
CA PRO A 364 22.73 -23.66 -20.72
C PRO A 364 22.49 -25.10 -20.20
N PRO A 365 21.96 -25.31 -18.98
CA PRO A 365 21.72 -26.65 -18.46
C PRO A 365 20.66 -27.41 -19.27
N GLU A 366 21.04 -28.54 -19.90
CA GLU A 366 20.14 -29.33 -20.76
C GLU A 366 18.95 -29.97 -20.03
N SER A 367 18.96 -30.01 -18.69
CA SER A 367 17.77 -30.24 -17.88
C SER A 367 17.90 -29.67 -16.46
N LEU A 368 16.77 -29.32 -15.86
CA LEU A 368 16.67 -29.10 -14.41
C LEU A 368 16.62 -30.47 -13.71
N ASP A 369 17.78 -31.09 -13.51
CA ASP A 369 17.86 -32.43 -12.92
C ASP A 369 17.36 -32.44 -11.46
N LEU A 370 16.13 -32.93 -11.28
CA LEU A 370 15.47 -33.02 -9.98
C LEU A 370 16.08 -34.08 -9.05
N ASN A 371 17.06 -34.89 -9.48
CA ASN A 371 17.70 -35.88 -8.60
C ASN A 371 18.42 -35.25 -7.40
N TYR A 372 18.85 -33.98 -7.47
CA TYR A 372 19.39 -33.24 -6.32
C TYR A 372 18.37 -33.11 -5.17
N TRP A 373 17.07 -33.03 -5.48
CA TRP A 373 16.00 -32.86 -4.48
C TRP A 373 15.58 -34.16 -3.78
N ARG A 374 16.03 -35.33 -4.25
CA ARG A 374 15.63 -36.64 -3.69
C ARG A 374 16.34 -36.99 -2.38
N LEU A 375 17.46 -36.35 -2.05
CA LEU A 375 18.31 -36.69 -0.90
C LEU A 375 17.94 -35.96 0.41
N ALA A 376 17.02 -35.00 0.41
CA ALA A 376 16.65 -34.20 1.58
C ALA A 376 15.40 -34.69 2.34
N LEU A 377 14.90 -35.91 2.03
CA LEU A 377 13.65 -36.46 2.58
C LEU A 377 13.83 -37.81 3.29
N SER A 378 15.02 -38.11 3.81
CA SER A 378 15.29 -39.36 4.54
C SER A 378 16.38 -39.18 5.58
N ASP A 379 16.03 -38.53 6.70
CA ASP A 379 16.88 -38.49 7.91
C ASP A 379 16.03 -38.42 9.20
N SER A 380 15.41 -39.56 9.55
CA SER A 380 15.16 -40.00 10.94
C SER A 380 14.56 -41.42 10.93
N GLU A 381 15.00 -42.26 11.86
CA GLU A 381 14.81 -43.72 11.79
C GLU A 381 13.51 -44.21 12.43
N SER A 382 12.98 -45.35 11.95
CA SER A 382 12.42 -46.38 12.85
C SER A 382 12.44 -47.79 12.23
N VAL A 383 13.48 -48.52 12.64
CA VAL A 383 13.62 -49.98 12.75
C VAL A 383 12.37 -50.86 12.43
N GLN A 384 12.51 -51.68 11.38
CA GLN A 384 11.99 -53.04 11.17
C GLN A 384 10.54 -53.42 11.56
N SER A 385 9.81 -53.94 10.55
CA SER A 385 9.21 -55.29 10.64
C SER A 385 9.23 -55.97 9.25
N LYS A 386 8.99 -57.29 9.17
CA LYS A 386 9.23 -58.11 7.95
C LYS A 386 7.99 -58.86 7.46
N SER A 387 7.71 -58.77 6.16
CA SER A 387 7.21 -59.86 5.29
C SER A 387 7.29 -59.35 3.84
N VAL A 388 8.04 -59.92 2.89
CA VAL A 388 8.09 -61.31 2.34
C VAL A 388 7.03 -61.54 1.26
N ASP A 389 7.52 -61.62 0.01
CA ASP A 389 6.97 -62.33 -1.18
C ASP A 389 5.66 -61.83 -1.85
N SER A 390 5.49 -61.86 -3.19
CA SER A 390 6.44 -62.17 -4.29
C SER A 390 6.02 -61.60 -5.67
N SER A 391 7.04 -61.34 -6.50
CA SER A 391 7.18 -61.65 -7.95
C SER A 391 6.15 -61.28 -9.04
N ASN A 392 6.71 -60.82 -10.17
CA ASN A 392 6.26 -60.96 -11.57
C ASN A 392 5.06 -60.14 -12.11
N SER A 393 4.95 -59.87 -13.43
CA SER A 393 5.98 -59.61 -14.48
C SER A 393 5.34 -59.19 -15.83
N GLY A 394 5.69 -58.02 -16.37
CA GLY A 394 5.40 -57.63 -17.78
C GLY A 394 3.91 -57.50 -18.16
N LYS A 395 3.53 -57.32 -19.43
CA LYS A 395 4.30 -56.85 -20.62
C LYS A 395 3.33 -56.47 -21.78
N PHE A 396 3.52 -55.27 -22.36
CA PHE A 396 3.21 -54.87 -23.76
C PHE A 396 1.75 -54.71 -24.32
N LYS A 397 1.68 -53.74 -25.26
CA LYS A 397 0.79 -53.58 -26.45
C LYS A 397 -0.68 -53.20 -26.22
N GLU A 398 -1.10 -51.95 -26.45
CA GLU A 398 -1.21 -51.28 -27.78
C GLU A 398 -2.03 -52.08 -28.81
N VAL A 399 -3.21 -51.56 -29.16
CA VAL A 399 -3.98 -51.88 -30.38
C VAL A 399 -4.57 -50.57 -30.92
N LYS A 400 -4.66 -50.44 -32.24
CA LYS A 400 -5.11 -49.25 -32.97
C LYS A 400 -6.17 -49.62 -34.00
N MET A 401 -7.22 -48.81 -34.13
CA MET A 401 -8.27 -48.90 -35.16
C MET A 401 -8.66 -47.48 -35.63
N SER A 402 -9.56 -47.38 -36.62
CA SER A 402 -9.88 -46.14 -37.34
C SER A 402 -11.29 -46.16 -37.95
N SER A 403 -11.64 -45.04 -38.60
CA SER A 403 -12.75 -44.88 -39.56
C SER A 403 -14.15 -44.71 -38.92
N MET A 404 -15.15 -44.10 -39.59
CA MET A 404 -15.29 -43.72 -41.01
C MET A 404 -16.12 -42.42 -41.20
N GLU A 405 -16.23 -41.92 -42.43
CA GLU A 405 -16.88 -40.64 -42.83
C GLU A 405 -18.37 -40.81 -43.25
N ASN A 406 -19.08 -39.70 -43.58
CA ASN A 406 -19.96 -39.57 -44.77
C ASN A 406 -20.69 -38.18 -44.91
N ASP A 407 -20.36 -37.46 -45.98
CA ASP A 407 -21.08 -36.54 -46.90
C ASP A 407 -22.38 -35.72 -46.56
N VAL A 408 -22.23 -34.39 -46.67
CA VAL A 408 -22.84 -33.41 -47.64
C VAL A 408 -24.29 -33.56 -48.16
N ILE A 409 -25.08 -32.47 -48.06
CA ILE A 409 -26.05 -31.96 -49.08
C ILE A 409 -26.06 -30.41 -49.08
N GLU A 410 -26.19 -29.76 -50.26
CA GLU A 410 -26.42 -28.30 -50.42
C GLU A 410 -27.91 -27.93 -50.67
N GLY A 411 -28.30 -26.67 -50.41
CA GLY A 411 -29.59 -26.10 -50.81
C GLY A 411 -29.66 -24.57 -50.63
N ASN A 412 -30.30 -23.85 -51.57
CA ASN A 412 -30.23 -22.39 -51.68
C ASN A 412 -31.56 -21.77 -52.17
N ASP A 413 -32.05 -20.69 -51.52
CA ASP A 413 -32.75 -19.58 -52.20
C ASP A 413 -32.90 -18.29 -51.34
N LYS A 414 -33.50 -17.23 -51.92
CA LYS A 414 -33.61 -15.85 -51.39
C LYS A 414 -35.06 -15.35 -51.31
N SER A 415 -35.40 -14.54 -50.30
CA SER A 415 -36.35 -13.41 -50.45
C SER A 415 -36.29 -12.41 -49.29
N LYS A 416 -36.83 -11.19 -49.50
CA LYS A 416 -36.88 -10.08 -48.53
C LYS A 416 -38.13 -10.13 -47.65
N GLY A 417 -38.06 -9.53 -46.46
CA GLY A 417 -39.19 -9.19 -45.57
C GLY A 417 -38.72 -8.25 -44.45
N GLU A 418 -39.61 -7.42 -43.91
CA GLU A 418 -39.26 -6.32 -42.98
C GLU A 418 -39.88 -6.50 -41.56
N ASN A 419 -39.25 -5.81 -40.60
CA ASN A 419 -39.75 -5.37 -39.29
C ASN A 419 -39.69 -6.28 -38.02
N GLU A 420 -39.21 -5.59 -36.97
CA GLU A 420 -39.44 -5.76 -35.52
C GLU A 420 -38.77 -6.89 -34.72
N TYR A 421 -38.72 -6.66 -33.40
CA TYR A 421 -38.06 -7.44 -32.33
C TYR A 421 -36.53 -7.51 -32.33
N VAL A 422 -35.88 -6.41 -31.90
CA VAL A 422 -34.54 -6.48 -31.29
C VAL A 422 -34.66 -7.02 -29.86
N GLY A 423 -34.78 -8.34 -29.74
CA GLY A 423 -34.86 -9.05 -28.47
C GLY A 423 -34.11 -10.38 -28.51
N GLN A 424 -32.99 -10.44 -27.77
CA GLN A 424 -32.24 -11.67 -27.43
C GLN A 424 -31.86 -12.63 -28.59
N ALA A 425 -30.86 -12.27 -29.40
CA ALA A 425 -30.15 -13.24 -30.26
C ALA A 425 -28.70 -12.82 -30.64
N LEU A 426 -27.82 -12.56 -29.67
CA LEU A 426 -26.35 -12.51 -29.88
C LEU A 426 -25.61 -13.02 -28.63
N SER A 427 -25.64 -14.34 -28.43
CA SER A 427 -24.60 -15.04 -27.67
C SER A 427 -23.34 -15.16 -28.52
N ASP A 428 -22.16 -15.06 -27.90
CA ASP A 428 -20.85 -15.29 -28.51
C ASP A 428 -20.45 -14.39 -29.69
N VAL A 429 -20.66 -13.08 -29.55
CA VAL A 429 -19.71 -12.09 -30.11
C VAL A 429 -18.47 -12.11 -29.20
N THR A 430 -17.26 -12.23 -29.77
CA THR A 430 -16.04 -12.21 -28.95
C THR A 430 -15.83 -10.83 -28.34
N VAL A 431 -15.20 -10.79 -27.16
CA VAL A 431 -14.90 -9.54 -26.45
C VAL A 431 -14.02 -8.60 -27.31
N ILE A 432 -13.22 -9.17 -28.22
CA ILE A 432 -12.33 -8.43 -29.14
C ILE A 432 -13.15 -7.74 -30.24
N GLU A 433 -14.02 -8.46 -30.96
CA GLU A 433 -14.89 -7.89 -32.03
C GLU A 433 -15.73 -6.72 -31.50
N LYS A 434 -16.22 -6.82 -30.25
CA LYS A 434 -16.94 -5.73 -29.58
C LYS A 434 -16.07 -4.48 -29.39
N TYR A 435 -14.78 -4.65 -29.07
CA TYR A 435 -13.85 -3.54 -28.94
C TYR A 435 -13.45 -2.98 -30.32
N GLU A 436 -13.22 -3.82 -31.33
CA GLU A 436 -12.94 -3.39 -32.71
C GLU A 436 -14.11 -2.56 -33.29
N PHE A 437 -15.35 -2.95 -33.01
CA PHE A 437 -16.54 -2.14 -33.30
C PHE A 437 -16.51 -0.78 -32.59
N PHE A 438 -16.24 -0.75 -31.27
CA PHE A 438 -16.14 0.52 -30.54
C PHE A 438 -15.04 1.43 -31.10
N PHE A 439 -13.88 0.89 -31.47
CA PHE A 439 -12.79 1.67 -32.05
C PHE A 439 -13.20 2.24 -33.42
N THR A 440 -13.79 1.41 -34.29
CA THR A 440 -14.20 1.79 -35.65
C THR A 440 -15.21 2.94 -35.64
N VAL A 441 -16.20 2.90 -34.73
CA VAL A 441 -17.18 4.00 -34.58
C VAL A 441 -16.52 5.25 -33.99
N LEU A 442 -15.58 5.12 -33.05
CA LEU A 442 -14.95 6.25 -32.39
C LEU A 442 -13.94 6.99 -33.28
N ASP A 443 -13.22 6.26 -34.14
CA ASP A 443 -12.19 6.78 -35.05
C ASP A 443 -12.77 7.27 -36.39
N GLY A 444 -13.73 6.54 -36.99
CA GLY A 444 -14.34 6.87 -38.29
C GLY A 444 -15.20 8.13 -38.32
N ASP A 445 -15.72 8.54 -39.49
CA ASP A 445 -16.43 9.83 -39.69
C ASP A 445 -17.88 9.89 -39.14
N GLU A 446 -18.22 9.07 -38.14
CA GLU A 446 -19.57 9.00 -37.52
C GLU A 446 -19.95 10.27 -36.74
N ASP A 447 -21.27 10.53 -36.64
CA ASP A 447 -21.79 11.72 -35.96
C ASP A 447 -21.53 11.71 -34.44
N LEU A 448 -21.38 12.88 -33.82
CA LEU A 448 -21.01 13.00 -32.40
C LEU A 448 -21.98 12.28 -31.46
N ASN A 449 -23.28 12.16 -31.79
CA ASN A 449 -24.26 11.44 -30.98
C ASN A 449 -24.13 9.92 -31.15
N THR A 450 -23.76 9.44 -32.32
CA THR A 450 -23.47 8.02 -32.55
C THR A 450 -22.17 7.60 -31.87
N LYS A 451 -21.13 8.44 -31.94
CA LYS A 451 -19.92 8.27 -31.13
C LYS A 451 -20.21 8.28 -29.62
N LEU A 452 -21.05 9.21 -29.14
CA LEU A 452 -21.43 9.31 -27.73
C LEU A 452 -22.10 8.03 -27.19
N LYS A 453 -22.94 7.34 -27.97
CA LYS A 453 -23.55 6.05 -27.55
C LYS A 453 -22.48 5.01 -27.22
N VAL A 454 -21.45 4.89 -28.07
CA VAL A 454 -20.30 3.99 -27.86
C VAL A 454 -19.46 4.43 -26.68
N VAL A 455 -19.17 5.73 -26.55
CA VAL A 455 -18.41 6.28 -25.41
C VAL A 455 -19.12 6.03 -24.07
N GLU A 456 -20.45 6.12 -24.00
CA GLU A 456 -21.22 5.77 -22.80
C GLU A 456 -21.29 4.27 -22.50
N GLU A 457 -21.14 3.40 -23.51
CA GLU A 457 -20.96 1.95 -23.26
C GLU A 457 -19.53 1.63 -22.76
N MET A 458 -18.51 2.22 -23.39
CA MET A 458 -17.12 2.16 -22.93
C MET A 458 -16.97 2.69 -21.50
N ARG A 459 -17.57 3.84 -21.17
CA ARG A 459 -17.58 4.44 -19.83
C ARG A 459 -18.08 3.45 -18.77
N ARG A 460 -19.15 2.71 -19.07
CA ARG A 460 -19.73 1.69 -18.18
C ARG A 460 -18.83 0.46 -18.04
N LEU A 461 -18.28 -0.06 -19.14
CA LEU A 461 -17.34 -1.18 -19.15
C LEU A 461 -16.06 -0.88 -18.34
N LEU A 462 -15.42 0.26 -18.65
CA LEU A 462 -14.10 0.66 -18.13
C LEU A 462 -14.10 0.98 -16.63
N LYS A 463 -15.29 1.06 -15.98
CA LYS A 463 -15.43 1.27 -14.54
C LYS A 463 -14.84 0.09 -13.76
N ASP A 464 -15.30 -1.12 -14.04
CA ASP A 464 -15.03 -2.30 -13.21
C ASP A 464 -14.12 -3.35 -13.89
N ASP A 465 -13.81 -3.20 -15.19
CA ASP A 465 -12.93 -4.10 -15.95
C ASP A 465 -11.50 -3.54 -16.10
N GLU A 466 -10.51 -4.22 -15.50
CA GLU A 466 -9.09 -3.85 -15.57
C GLU A 466 -8.40 -4.32 -16.85
N GLU A 467 -8.86 -5.43 -17.45
CA GLU A 467 -8.28 -5.96 -18.68
C GLU A 467 -8.79 -5.17 -19.90
N ALA A 468 -10.05 -4.73 -19.89
CA ALA A 468 -10.56 -3.75 -20.85
C ALA A 468 -9.73 -2.45 -20.83
N ARG A 469 -9.35 -1.94 -19.64
CA ARG A 469 -8.49 -0.75 -19.52
C ARG A 469 -7.10 -0.96 -20.12
N LYS A 470 -6.51 -2.15 -19.95
CA LYS A 470 -5.20 -2.51 -20.55
C LYS A 470 -5.31 -2.67 -22.06
N PHE A 471 -6.30 -3.41 -22.53
CA PHE A 471 -6.54 -3.65 -23.95
C PHE A 471 -6.79 -2.34 -24.69
N MET A 472 -7.78 -1.54 -24.25
CA MET A 472 -8.12 -0.29 -24.92
C MET A 472 -6.97 0.72 -24.89
N GLY A 473 -6.19 0.75 -23.79
CA GLY A 473 -4.96 1.54 -23.72
C GLY A 473 -3.92 1.15 -24.78
N ALA A 474 -3.72 -0.15 -25.00
CA ALA A 474 -2.78 -0.66 -26.00
C ALA A 474 -3.25 -0.53 -27.47
N HIS A 475 -4.54 -0.27 -27.70
CA HIS A 475 -5.16 -0.22 -29.04
C HIS A 475 -5.68 1.20 -29.38
N GLY A 476 -4.99 2.26 -28.95
CA GLY A 476 -5.22 3.63 -29.43
C GLY A 476 -6.51 4.32 -28.95
N PHE A 477 -7.29 3.71 -28.05
CA PHE A 477 -8.54 4.32 -27.56
C PHE A 477 -8.30 5.58 -26.72
N VAL A 478 -7.10 5.76 -26.17
CA VAL A 478 -6.74 6.98 -25.43
C VAL A 478 -6.75 8.18 -26.39
N GLU A 479 -6.07 8.06 -27.52
CA GLU A 479 -6.00 9.04 -28.58
C GLU A 479 -7.38 9.30 -29.19
N ALA A 480 -8.14 8.24 -29.49
CA ALA A 480 -9.48 8.33 -30.05
C ALA A 480 -10.48 9.02 -29.09
N LEU A 481 -10.43 8.73 -27.78
CA LEU A 481 -11.25 9.40 -26.77
C LEU A 481 -10.82 10.87 -26.53
N VAL A 482 -9.52 11.18 -26.58
CA VAL A 482 -9.04 12.58 -26.52
C VAL A 482 -9.49 13.35 -27.77
N HIS A 483 -9.50 12.71 -28.95
CA HIS A 483 -10.04 13.30 -30.17
C HIS A 483 -11.55 13.55 -30.08
N PHE A 484 -12.33 12.57 -29.62
CA PHE A 484 -13.76 12.72 -29.37
C PHE A 484 -14.07 13.85 -28.38
N LEU A 485 -13.35 13.91 -27.25
CA LEU A 485 -13.55 14.98 -26.26
C LEU A 485 -13.17 16.36 -26.83
N LYS A 486 -12.16 16.45 -27.71
CA LYS A 486 -11.81 17.67 -28.42
C LYS A 486 -12.91 18.13 -29.38
N SER A 487 -13.57 17.22 -30.09
CA SER A 487 -14.76 17.55 -30.90
C SER A 487 -15.93 18.00 -30.02
N ALA A 488 -16.21 17.28 -28.93
CA ALA A 488 -17.26 17.65 -27.97
C ALA A 488 -17.07 19.06 -27.36
N VAL A 489 -15.82 19.43 -27.05
CA VAL A 489 -15.45 20.79 -26.59
C VAL A 489 -15.63 21.82 -27.71
N SER A 490 -15.29 21.47 -28.96
CA SER A 490 -15.41 22.36 -30.13
C SER A 490 -16.87 22.64 -30.50
N GLU A 491 -17.75 21.66 -30.34
CA GLU A 491 -19.20 21.77 -30.52
C GLU A 491 -19.94 22.27 -29.26
N ALA A 492 -19.23 22.48 -28.15
CA ALA A 492 -19.78 22.83 -26.83
C ALA A 492 -20.86 21.85 -26.31
N ASN A 493 -20.84 20.59 -26.74
CA ASN A 493 -21.83 19.58 -26.38
C ASN A 493 -21.56 19.02 -24.97
N ALA A 494 -22.36 19.45 -23.99
CA ALA A 494 -22.19 19.10 -22.57
C ALA A 494 -22.22 17.59 -22.29
N LEU A 495 -23.13 16.84 -22.92
CA LEU A 495 -23.25 15.40 -22.72
C LEU A 495 -22.05 14.64 -23.32
N ALA A 496 -21.59 15.06 -24.50
CA ALA A 496 -20.38 14.50 -25.11
C ALA A 496 -19.11 14.85 -24.32
N MET A 497 -19.03 16.05 -23.74
CA MET A 497 -17.94 16.42 -22.83
C MET A 497 -17.94 15.58 -21.55
N GLU A 498 -19.11 15.30 -20.95
CA GLU A 498 -19.20 14.45 -19.76
C GLU A 498 -18.80 12.99 -20.07
N GLY A 499 -19.40 12.39 -21.10
CA GLY A 499 -19.13 11.00 -21.47
C GLY A 499 -17.67 10.79 -21.87
N GLY A 500 -17.10 11.67 -22.70
CA GLY A 500 -15.69 11.61 -23.11
C GLY A 500 -14.73 11.80 -21.94
N ALA A 501 -14.98 12.77 -21.05
CA ALA A 501 -14.16 13.00 -19.88
C ALA A 501 -14.21 11.83 -18.88
N MET A 502 -15.39 11.24 -18.65
CA MET A 502 -15.54 10.14 -17.71
C MET A 502 -15.07 8.80 -18.29
N ALA A 503 -15.17 8.58 -19.61
CA ALA A 503 -14.55 7.43 -20.28
C ALA A 503 -13.01 7.51 -20.17
N LEU A 504 -12.39 8.67 -20.41
CA LEU A 504 -10.97 8.89 -20.19
C LEU A 504 -10.56 8.71 -18.73
N PHE A 505 -11.35 9.25 -17.79
CA PHE A 505 -11.10 9.05 -16.35
C PHE A 505 -11.08 7.56 -16.02
N ASN A 506 -12.13 6.81 -16.38
CA ASN A 506 -12.22 5.39 -16.13
C ASN A 506 -11.06 4.63 -16.80
N LEU A 507 -10.73 4.93 -18.07
CA LEU A 507 -9.61 4.33 -18.79
C LEU A 507 -8.26 4.49 -18.07
N ALA A 508 -8.05 5.59 -17.34
CA ALA A 508 -6.84 5.88 -16.59
C ALA A 508 -6.82 5.36 -15.13
N VAL A 509 -7.96 4.93 -14.56
CA VAL A 509 -8.02 4.45 -13.17
C VAL A 509 -7.01 3.31 -12.94
N ASN A 510 -6.08 3.54 -12.01
CA ASN A 510 -4.98 2.63 -11.64
C ASN A 510 -4.08 2.14 -12.79
N ASN A 511 -4.18 2.71 -13.99
CA ASN A 511 -3.29 2.41 -15.12
C ASN A 511 -2.42 3.64 -15.44
N ASN A 512 -1.10 3.53 -15.31
CA ASN A 512 -0.18 4.64 -15.56
C ASN A 512 0.23 4.78 -17.03
N ILE A 513 0.33 3.68 -17.78
CA ILE A 513 0.55 3.70 -19.23
C ILE A 513 -0.55 4.53 -19.91
N ASN A 514 -1.81 4.35 -19.51
CA ASN A 514 -2.92 5.13 -20.08
C ASN A 514 -2.84 6.62 -19.69
N LYS A 515 -2.28 6.98 -18.53
CA LYS A 515 -2.02 8.39 -18.17
C LYS A 515 -0.88 8.98 -18.99
N GLU A 516 0.19 8.23 -19.22
CA GLU A 516 1.32 8.61 -20.08
C GLU A 516 0.85 8.85 -21.52
N LEU A 517 0.02 7.96 -22.07
CA LEU A 517 -0.63 8.13 -23.37
C LEU A 517 -1.55 9.36 -23.39
N MET A 518 -2.34 9.61 -22.34
CA MET A 518 -3.19 10.82 -22.25
C MET A 518 -2.36 12.11 -22.24
N LEU A 519 -1.20 12.13 -21.56
CA LEU A 519 -0.26 13.25 -21.61
C LEU A 519 0.30 13.43 -23.03
N GLY A 520 0.72 12.34 -23.69
CA GLY A 520 1.22 12.34 -25.06
C GLY A 520 0.20 12.83 -26.10
N ALA A 521 -1.07 12.43 -25.93
CA ALA A 521 -2.21 12.90 -26.72
C ALA A 521 -2.62 14.36 -26.42
N GLY A 522 -1.97 15.03 -25.46
CA GLY A 522 -2.17 16.46 -25.17
C GLY A 522 -3.35 16.79 -24.27
N VAL A 523 -3.83 15.85 -23.44
CA VAL A 523 -5.03 16.04 -22.59
C VAL A 523 -4.99 17.31 -21.74
N ILE A 524 -3.81 17.74 -21.28
CA ILE A 524 -3.64 18.95 -20.45
C ILE A 524 -4.11 20.21 -21.20
N THR A 525 -3.80 20.33 -22.50
CA THR A 525 -4.24 21.46 -23.32
C THR A 525 -5.75 21.46 -23.55
N LEU A 526 -6.36 20.27 -23.65
CA LEU A 526 -7.80 20.10 -23.75
C LEU A 526 -8.52 20.46 -22.45
N LEU A 527 -7.97 20.04 -21.29
CA LEU A 527 -8.47 20.45 -19.97
C LEU A 527 -8.39 21.97 -19.78
N GLU A 528 -7.30 22.63 -20.22
CA GLU A 528 -7.21 24.10 -20.20
C GLU A 528 -8.27 24.81 -21.07
N GLN A 529 -8.80 24.17 -22.10
CA GLN A 529 -9.93 24.68 -22.89
C GLN A 529 -11.26 24.49 -22.15
N MET A 530 -11.48 23.30 -21.56
CA MET A 530 -12.68 22.99 -20.77
C MET A 530 -12.86 23.92 -19.57
N MET A 531 -11.77 24.34 -18.92
CA MET A 531 -11.76 25.28 -17.77
C MET A 531 -12.55 26.60 -17.99
N GLY A 532 -12.89 26.97 -19.22
CA GLY A 532 -13.77 28.10 -19.52
C GLY A 532 -15.26 27.86 -19.25
N ASN A 533 -15.70 26.60 -19.25
CA ASN A 533 -17.10 26.22 -19.03
C ASN A 533 -17.33 25.81 -17.55
N PRO A 534 -18.17 26.54 -16.77
CA PRO A 534 -18.39 26.27 -15.36
C PRO A 534 -18.95 24.86 -15.10
N ASP A 535 -19.82 24.34 -15.97
CA ASP A 535 -20.49 23.05 -15.77
C ASP A 535 -19.49 21.88 -15.86
N SER A 536 -18.43 22.05 -16.65
CA SER A 536 -17.36 21.06 -16.78
C SER A 536 -16.39 21.01 -15.58
N SER A 537 -16.48 21.94 -14.63
CA SER A 537 -15.43 22.17 -13.62
C SER A 537 -15.10 20.92 -12.80
N GLY A 538 -16.10 20.10 -12.45
CA GLY A 538 -15.90 18.86 -11.71
C GLY A 538 -15.19 17.78 -12.53
N LEU A 539 -15.53 17.64 -13.82
CA LEU A 539 -14.87 16.71 -14.74
C LEU A 539 -13.39 17.06 -14.91
N VAL A 540 -13.09 18.35 -15.05
CA VAL A 540 -11.73 18.87 -15.16
C VAL A 540 -10.94 18.65 -13.86
N ALA A 541 -11.55 18.87 -12.69
CA ALA A 541 -10.92 18.59 -11.40
C ALA A 541 -10.62 17.09 -11.21
N ALA A 542 -11.58 16.22 -11.53
CA ALA A 542 -11.42 14.77 -11.44
C ALA A 542 -10.34 14.22 -12.40
N LEU A 543 -10.26 14.74 -13.64
CA LEU A 543 -9.21 14.37 -14.58
C LEU A 543 -7.82 14.87 -14.14
N TYR A 544 -7.70 16.10 -13.62
CA TYR A 544 -6.44 16.55 -13.03
C TYR A 544 -6.04 15.73 -11.80
N LEU A 545 -6.99 15.31 -10.95
CA LEU A 545 -6.74 14.39 -9.84
C LEU A 545 -6.17 13.06 -10.35
N ASN A 546 -6.85 12.40 -11.29
CA ASN A 546 -6.43 11.09 -11.81
C ASN A 546 -5.04 11.15 -12.48
N LEU A 547 -4.79 12.21 -13.28
CA LEU A 547 -3.48 12.46 -13.89
C LEU A 547 -2.40 12.78 -12.84
N SER A 548 -2.70 13.53 -11.78
CA SER A 548 -1.72 13.89 -10.73
C SER A 548 -1.16 12.71 -9.94
N CYS A 549 -1.77 11.53 -10.05
CA CYS A 549 -1.25 10.27 -9.49
C CYS A 549 -0.06 9.69 -10.27
N LEU A 550 0.27 10.25 -11.45
CA LEU A 550 1.50 9.95 -12.22
C LEU A 550 2.57 10.99 -11.87
N GLU A 551 3.79 10.56 -11.52
CA GLU A 551 4.87 11.48 -11.10
C GLU A 551 5.29 12.42 -12.25
N GLU A 552 5.32 11.90 -13.47
CA GLU A 552 5.64 12.59 -14.72
C GLU A 552 4.61 13.67 -15.06
N ALA A 553 3.35 13.49 -14.65
CA ALA A 553 2.29 14.49 -14.84
C ALA A 553 2.44 15.69 -13.89
N LYS A 554 2.94 15.48 -12.66
CA LYS A 554 3.01 16.52 -11.62
C LYS A 554 3.74 17.79 -12.06
N PRO A 555 4.95 17.76 -12.67
CA PRO A 555 5.61 18.99 -13.11
C PRO A 555 4.92 19.65 -14.31
N ILE A 556 4.27 18.87 -15.18
CA ILE A 556 3.52 19.37 -16.35
C ILE A 556 2.27 20.12 -15.87
N ILE A 557 1.43 19.46 -15.07
CA ILE A 557 0.24 20.06 -14.43
C ILE A 557 0.68 21.27 -13.57
N GLY A 558 1.79 21.14 -12.83
CA GLY A 558 2.35 22.18 -11.99
C GLY A 558 2.92 23.41 -12.72
N SER A 559 3.13 23.32 -14.04
CA SER A 559 3.52 24.44 -14.91
C SER A 559 2.37 24.96 -15.80
N SER A 560 1.19 24.35 -15.70
CA SER A 560 -0.01 24.70 -16.47
C SER A 560 -0.95 25.65 -15.71
N LYS A 561 -2.03 26.10 -16.36
CA LYS A 561 -3.11 26.87 -15.72
C LYS A 561 -3.90 26.06 -14.69
N ALA A 562 -3.68 24.75 -14.58
CA ALA A 562 -4.38 23.88 -13.64
C ALA A 562 -4.27 24.36 -12.18
N ILE A 563 -3.09 24.81 -11.73
CA ILE A 563 -2.91 25.25 -10.33
C ILE A 563 -3.90 26.36 -9.95
N SER A 564 -3.98 27.44 -10.74
CA SER A 564 -4.82 28.59 -10.41
C SER A 564 -6.32 28.28 -10.56
N PHE A 565 -6.67 27.35 -11.44
CA PHE A 565 -8.01 26.79 -11.54
C PHE A 565 -8.40 25.97 -10.31
N LEU A 566 -7.58 24.98 -9.92
CA LEU A 566 -7.83 24.11 -8.77
C LEU A 566 -7.94 24.92 -7.46
N ILE A 567 -7.06 25.92 -7.26
CA ILE A 567 -7.13 26.84 -6.11
C ILE A 567 -8.42 27.66 -6.13
N LYS A 568 -8.86 28.14 -7.30
CA LYS A 568 -10.14 28.86 -7.45
C LYS A 568 -11.35 27.97 -7.12
N LEU A 569 -11.30 26.65 -7.41
CA LEU A 569 -12.37 25.72 -7.06
C LEU A 569 -12.57 25.57 -5.54
N LEU A 570 -11.50 25.65 -4.74
CA LEU A 570 -11.57 25.59 -3.27
C LEU A 570 -12.40 26.75 -2.68
N VAL A 571 -12.27 27.94 -3.27
CA VAL A 571 -12.84 29.21 -2.76
C VAL A 571 -14.19 29.56 -3.39
N THR A 572 -14.51 29.01 -4.56
CA THR A 572 -15.81 29.23 -5.22
C THR A 572 -16.91 28.36 -4.62
N LYS A 573 -18.16 28.80 -4.77
CA LYS A 573 -19.34 27.99 -4.40
C LYS A 573 -19.57 26.91 -5.45
N THR A 574 -19.01 25.73 -5.19
CA THR A 574 -18.99 24.55 -6.05
C THR A 574 -19.51 23.32 -5.28
N ASN A 575 -19.74 22.20 -5.98
CA ASN A 575 -20.03 20.92 -5.34
C ASN A 575 -18.88 20.52 -4.39
N ALA A 576 -19.20 20.02 -3.19
CA ALA A 576 -18.21 19.52 -2.22
C ALA A 576 -17.25 18.48 -2.82
N GLN A 577 -17.73 17.60 -3.71
CA GLN A 577 -16.85 16.65 -4.42
C GLN A 577 -15.85 17.36 -5.33
N CYS A 578 -16.26 18.44 -6.01
CA CYS A 578 -15.37 19.23 -6.87
C CYS A 578 -14.30 19.98 -6.04
N LYS A 579 -14.65 20.44 -4.82
CA LYS A 579 -13.65 20.96 -3.86
C LYS A 579 -12.67 19.87 -3.42
N LEU A 580 -13.17 18.68 -3.08
CA LEU A 580 -12.36 17.52 -2.66
C LEU A 580 -11.41 17.05 -3.77
N ASP A 581 -11.89 16.88 -5.00
CA ASP A 581 -11.09 16.47 -6.15
C ASP A 581 -9.96 17.49 -6.41
N ALA A 582 -10.29 18.79 -6.36
CA ALA A 582 -9.30 19.86 -6.50
C ALA A 582 -8.26 19.87 -5.37
N LEU A 583 -8.68 19.66 -4.12
CA LEU A 583 -7.80 19.60 -2.95
C LEU A 583 -6.88 18.38 -2.97
N HIS A 584 -7.40 17.21 -3.38
CA HIS A 584 -6.61 16.00 -3.57
C HIS A 584 -5.62 16.13 -4.74
N ALA A 585 -6.02 16.77 -5.85
CA ALA A 585 -5.10 17.08 -6.96
C ALA A 585 -3.98 18.01 -6.49
N LEU A 586 -4.31 19.07 -5.75
CA LEU A 586 -3.31 19.99 -5.17
C LEU A 586 -2.39 19.31 -4.16
N PHE A 587 -2.89 18.36 -3.36
CA PHE A 587 -2.06 17.50 -2.51
C PHE A 587 -1.04 16.71 -3.33
N ASN A 588 -1.48 15.98 -4.35
CA ASN A 588 -0.58 15.21 -5.24
C ASN A 588 0.44 16.11 -5.96
N ILE A 589 0.02 17.26 -6.49
CA ILE A 589 0.87 18.25 -7.17
C ILE A 589 1.91 18.84 -6.20
N SER A 590 1.55 19.03 -4.92
CA SER A 590 2.43 19.60 -3.89
C SER A 590 3.54 18.66 -3.43
N THR A 591 3.49 17.35 -3.69
CA THR A 591 4.60 16.43 -3.37
C THR A 591 5.82 16.65 -4.24
N CYS A 592 5.71 17.42 -5.33
CA CYS A 592 6.77 17.71 -6.28
C CYS A 592 7.39 19.10 -5.98
N PRO A 593 8.62 19.21 -5.47
CA PRO A 593 9.16 20.48 -4.97
C PRO A 593 9.30 21.60 -6.01
N SER A 594 9.41 21.26 -7.30
CA SER A 594 9.43 22.23 -8.40
C SER A 594 8.12 23.00 -8.56
N ASN A 595 7.00 22.46 -8.08
CA ASN A 595 5.68 23.07 -8.21
C ASN A 595 5.40 24.12 -7.12
N ILE A 596 6.15 24.09 -6.01
CA ILE A 596 5.92 24.93 -4.83
C ILE A 596 5.92 26.43 -5.19
N PRO A 597 6.86 26.98 -5.99
CA PRO A 597 6.82 28.39 -6.40
C PRO A 597 5.52 28.78 -7.13
N ASN A 598 5.03 27.91 -8.02
CA ASN A 598 3.82 28.16 -8.82
C ASN A 598 2.54 28.05 -7.97
N LEU A 599 2.52 27.11 -7.00
CA LEU A 599 1.47 26.99 -5.98
C LEU A 599 1.39 28.27 -5.12
N LEU A 600 2.54 28.77 -4.63
CA LEU A 600 2.62 30.02 -3.86
C LEU A 600 2.17 31.23 -4.69
N GLN A 601 2.69 31.40 -5.91
CA GLN A 601 2.34 32.51 -6.80
C GLN A 601 0.84 32.53 -7.15
N SER A 602 0.20 31.37 -7.18
CA SER A 602 -1.25 31.22 -7.43
C SER A 602 -2.11 31.35 -6.17
N GLY A 603 -1.52 31.66 -5.00
CA GLY A 603 -2.25 31.96 -3.77
C GLY A 603 -2.72 30.75 -2.96
N ILE A 604 -2.09 29.57 -3.10
CA ILE A 604 -2.50 28.32 -2.41
C ILE A 604 -2.76 28.52 -0.91
N VAL A 605 -1.89 29.29 -0.24
CA VAL A 605 -1.93 29.51 1.21
C VAL A 605 -3.24 30.17 1.66
N ASN A 606 -3.79 31.10 0.86
CA ASN A 606 -5.08 31.73 1.16
C ASN A 606 -6.26 30.82 0.81
N GLY A 607 -6.14 29.99 -0.24
CA GLY A 607 -7.16 28.99 -0.58
C GLY A 607 -7.34 27.95 0.53
N LEU A 608 -6.23 27.45 1.09
CA LEU A 608 -6.24 26.52 2.22
C LEU A 608 -6.71 27.19 3.52
N LEU A 609 -6.30 28.43 3.79
CA LEU A 609 -6.75 29.19 4.96
C LEU A 609 -8.28 29.28 5.04
N LEU A 610 -8.96 29.50 3.91
CA LEU A 610 -10.41 29.57 3.87
C LEU A 610 -11.07 28.21 4.16
N LEU A 611 -10.52 27.10 3.67
CA LEU A 611 -11.00 25.75 4.01
C LEU A 611 -10.77 25.36 5.48
N LEU A 612 -9.83 26.02 6.17
CA LEU A 612 -9.55 25.82 7.60
C LEU A 612 -10.38 26.74 8.52
N ILE A 613 -11.23 27.62 7.95
CA ILE A 613 -12.05 28.62 8.67
C ILE A 613 -13.55 28.51 8.31
N GLU A 614 -13.90 28.10 7.09
CA GLU A 614 -15.26 27.71 6.71
C GLU A 614 -15.74 26.51 7.56
N PRO A 615 -17.07 26.26 7.68
CA PRO A 615 -17.62 25.20 8.54
C PRO A 615 -16.90 23.85 8.34
N ARG A 616 -16.34 23.37 9.45
CA ARG A 616 -15.27 22.36 9.51
C ARG A 616 -15.72 20.98 9.04
N ASP A 617 -15.51 20.69 7.77
CA ASP A 617 -15.44 19.31 7.27
C ASP A 617 -14.03 18.76 7.58
N PRO A 618 -13.89 17.67 8.37
CA PRO A 618 -12.59 17.11 8.73
C PRO A 618 -11.84 16.59 7.50
N THR A 619 -12.53 16.17 6.44
CA THR A 619 -11.90 15.70 5.19
C THR A 619 -11.16 16.84 4.48
N TRP A 620 -11.67 18.07 4.56
CA TRP A 620 -11.01 19.26 4.01
C TRP A 620 -9.86 19.71 4.91
N THR A 621 -10.05 19.62 6.23
CA THR A 621 -9.06 20.03 7.22
C THR A 621 -7.79 19.18 7.12
N GLU A 622 -7.90 17.85 7.12
CA GLU A 622 -6.73 16.98 7.00
C GLU A 622 -5.91 17.24 5.71
N LYS A 623 -6.58 17.26 4.56
CA LYS A 623 -5.88 17.43 3.28
C LYS A 623 -5.27 18.83 3.14
N SER A 624 -5.91 19.84 3.71
CA SER A 624 -5.35 21.20 3.75
C SER A 624 -4.07 21.26 4.59
N ILE A 625 -4.05 20.63 5.77
CA ILE A 625 -2.83 20.55 6.61
C ILE A 625 -1.74 19.72 5.91
N ALA A 626 -2.11 18.63 5.23
CA ALA A 626 -1.17 17.82 4.46
C ALA A 626 -0.50 18.61 3.31
N VAL A 627 -1.25 19.47 2.60
CA VAL A 627 -0.66 20.38 1.59
C VAL A 627 0.27 21.40 2.24
N LEU A 628 -0.09 21.99 3.40
CA LEU A 628 0.77 22.92 4.13
C LEU A 628 2.08 22.25 4.59
N ILE A 629 2.03 20.99 5.02
CA ILE A 629 3.21 20.19 5.37
C ILE A 629 4.12 19.96 4.16
N ASN A 630 3.54 19.60 3.00
CA ASN A 630 4.31 19.42 1.75
C ASN A 630 4.97 20.73 1.30
N LEU A 631 4.21 21.84 1.26
CA LEU A 631 4.73 23.17 0.94
C LEU A 631 5.91 23.56 1.86
N SER A 632 5.81 23.21 3.15
CA SER A 632 6.82 23.53 4.18
C SER A 632 8.18 22.84 4.00
N SER A 633 8.37 22.01 2.96
CA SER A 633 9.70 21.56 2.52
C SER A 633 10.56 22.68 1.91
N ASN A 634 9.96 23.84 1.61
CA ASN A 634 10.61 25.01 1.01
C ASN A 634 10.58 26.20 1.98
N ASN A 635 11.72 26.84 2.24
CA ASN A 635 11.80 27.94 3.20
C ASN A 635 10.96 29.17 2.80
N THR A 636 10.90 29.52 1.51
CA THR A 636 10.05 30.63 1.03
C THR A 636 8.56 30.31 1.21
N ALA A 637 8.18 29.02 1.11
CA ALA A 637 6.82 28.59 1.44
C ALA A 637 6.55 28.70 2.95
N LYS A 638 7.48 28.26 3.81
CA LYS A 638 7.39 28.45 5.27
C LYS A 638 7.21 29.93 5.62
N ASP A 639 8.05 30.81 5.09
CA ASP A 639 7.98 32.26 5.36
C ASP A 639 6.64 32.85 4.89
N THR A 640 6.08 32.36 3.77
CA THR A 640 4.76 32.75 3.28
C THR A 640 3.63 32.24 4.19
N ILE A 641 3.71 31.00 4.66
CA ILE A 641 2.75 30.38 5.58
C ILE A 641 2.77 31.07 6.96
N ILE A 642 3.97 31.35 7.50
CA ILE A 642 4.16 32.06 8.77
C ILE A 642 3.69 33.53 8.68
N SER A 643 3.80 34.14 7.50
CA SER A 643 3.36 35.53 7.27
C SER A 643 1.89 35.66 6.88
N ALA A 644 1.16 34.56 6.66
CA ALA A 644 -0.26 34.57 6.32
C ALA A 644 -1.12 34.86 7.57
N PRO A 645 -1.87 35.98 7.62
CA PRO A 645 -2.68 36.31 8.80
C PRO A 645 -3.71 35.23 9.10
N GLY A 646 -3.85 34.86 10.37
CA GLY A 646 -4.82 33.86 10.83
C GLY A 646 -4.45 32.40 10.59
N LEU A 647 -3.47 32.07 9.74
CA LEU A 647 -3.16 30.67 9.42
C LEU A 647 -2.50 29.92 10.59
N VAL A 648 -1.65 30.60 11.35
CA VAL A 648 -1.06 30.05 12.58
C VAL A 648 -2.15 29.85 13.66
N GLY A 649 -3.08 30.81 13.80
CA GLY A 649 -4.23 30.71 14.69
C GLY A 649 -5.22 29.60 14.30
N ALA A 650 -5.46 29.37 13.01
CA ALA A 650 -6.28 28.26 12.54
C ALA A 650 -5.66 26.89 12.92
N LEU A 651 -4.35 26.73 12.70
CA LEU A 651 -3.62 25.52 13.12
C LEU A 651 -3.61 25.35 14.66
N ALA A 652 -3.55 26.44 15.43
CA ALA A 652 -3.68 26.42 16.88
C ALA A 652 -5.09 26.02 17.35
N ALA A 653 -6.14 26.57 16.73
CA ALA A 653 -7.53 26.23 17.03
C ALA A 653 -7.85 24.75 16.70
N ILE A 654 -7.30 24.23 15.60
CA ILE A 654 -7.42 22.81 15.23
C ILE A 654 -6.69 21.91 16.23
N LEU A 655 -5.50 22.31 16.69
CA LEU A 655 -4.75 21.61 17.73
C LEU A 655 -5.49 21.57 19.08
N ASP A 656 -6.28 22.59 19.40
CA ASP A 656 -7.06 22.63 20.65
C ASP A 656 -8.38 21.86 20.55
N THR A 657 -9.13 22.04 19.46
CA THR A 657 -10.53 21.60 19.33
C THR A 657 -10.76 20.39 18.41
N GLY A 658 -9.72 19.88 17.75
CA GLY A 658 -9.86 18.86 16.72
C GLY A 658 -9.93 17.42 17.18
N GLU A 659 -10.27 16.56 16.22
CA GLU A 659 -10.15 15.11 16.36
C GLU A 659 -8.68 14.69 16.47
N PRO A 660 -8.34 13.55 17.11
CA PRO A 660 -6.96 13.18 17.40
C PRO A 660 -6.01 13.11 16.19
N ILE A 661 -6.55 12.87 14.99
CA ILE A 661 -5.80 12.85 13.73
C ILE A 661 -5.52 14.29 13.25
N GLU A 662 -6.52 15.18 13.28
CA GLU A 662 -6.34 16.59 12.96
C GLU A 662 -5.34 17.25 13.92
N GLN A 663 -5.44 16.95 15.22
CA GLN A 663 -4.51 17.43 16.24
C GLN A 663 -3.07 16.96 15.98
N GLU A 664 -2.87 15.69 15.61
CA GLU A 664 -1.57 15.13 15.20
C GLU A 664 -1.00 15.87 13.98
N GLN A 665 -1.82 16.10 12.95
CA GLN A 665 -1.41 16.79 11.73
C GLN A 665 -1.08 18.26 12.01
N ALA A 666 -1.91 18.96 12.80
CA ALA A 666 -1.69 20.35 13.20
C ALA A 666 -0.39 20.51 14.01
N VAL A 667 -0.16 19.70 15.05
CA VAL A 667 1.12 19.77 15.80
C VAL A 667 2.32 19.40 14.93
N SER A 668 2.17 18.48 13.97
CA SER A 668 3.24 18.15 13.03
C SER A 668 3.53 19.31 12.06
N CYS A 669 2.51 20.03 11.59
CA CYS A 669 2.69 21.22 10.76
C CYS A 669 3.36 22.36 11.55
N LEU A 670 2.84 22.68 12.73
CA LEU A 670 3.41 23.70 13.62
C LEU A 670 4.88 23.40 13.99
N LEU A 671 5.20 22.13 14.29
CA LEU A 671 6.59 21.72 14.55
C LEU A 671 7.52 21.94 13.34
N ILE A 672 7.05 21.71 12.11
CA ILE A 672 7.84 21.94 10.90
C ILE A 672 8.05 23.45 10.65
N LEU A 673 7.06 24.27 10.96
CA LEU A 673 7.13 25.74 10.80
C LEU A 673 8.02 26.39 11.88
N CYS A 674 7.85 26.05 13.16
CA CYS A 674 8.69 26.56 14.25
C CYS A 674 10.16 26.12 14.14
N ASN A 675 10.44 24.95 13.55
CA ASN A 675 11.81 24.45 13.40
C ASN A 675 12.64 25.33 12.45
N GLY A 676 13.47 26.18 13.05
CA GLY A 676 14.32 27.17 12.39
C GLY A 676 13.76 28.61 12.38
N HIS A 677 12.54 28.85 12.86
CA HIS A 677 11.87 30.16 12.76
C HIS A 677 11.37 30.62 14.15
N GLU A 678 12.21 31.33 14.89
CA GLU A 678 11.93 31.79 16.26
C GLU A 678 10.69 32.68 16.37
N LYS A 679 10.46 33.55 15.37
CA LYS A 679 9.24 34.35 15.23
C LYS A 679 7.97 33.48 15.10
N CYS A 680 8.06 32.33 14.42
CA CYS A 680 6.93 31.41 14.33
C CYS A 680 6.62 30.78 15.70
N SER A 681 7.65 30.37 16.45
CA SER A 681 7.48 29.91 17.83
C SER A 681 6.83 30.97 18.73
N GLU A 682 7.24 32.24 18.62
CA GLU A 682 6.61 33.34 19.36
C GLU A 682 5.13 33.50 19.01
N MET A 683 4.78 33.48 17.73
CA MET A 683 3.38 33.56 17.28
C MET A 683 2.57 32.36 17.79
N VAL A 684 3.06 31.13 17.65
CA VAL A 684 2.38 29.92 18.16
C VAL A 684 2.21 29.95 19.68
N LEU A 685 3.16 30.52 20.43
CA LEU A 685 3.04 30.72 21.87
C LEU A 685 2.01 31.82 22.24
N GLN A 686 1.80 32.82 21.37
CA GLN A 686 0.78 33.87 21.56
C GLN A 686 -0.64 33.34 21.33
N GLU A 687 -0.83 32.37 20.41
CA GLU A 687 -2.09 31.62 20.24
C GLU A 687 -2.39 30.67 21.42
N GLY A 688 -1.50 30.59 22.43
CA GLY A 688 -1.81 29.96 23.73
C GLY A 688 -1.72 28.43 23.79
N VAL A 689 -1.25 27.74 22.74
CA VAL A 689 -1.32 26.27 22.52
C VAL A 689 -0.75 25.33 23.61
N ILE A 690 -0.16 25.85 24.70
CA ILE A 690 0.52 25.03 25.71
C ILE A 690 -0.41 24.03 26.42
N PRO A 691 -1.64 24.37 26.86
CA PRO A 691 -2.56 23.40 27.47
C PRO A 691 -2.95 22.30 26.47
N SER A 692 -3.21 22.67 25.21
CA SER A 692 -3.55 21.77 24.11
C SER A 692 -2.42 20.78 23.84
N LEU A 693 -1.17 21.25 23.76
CA LEU A 693 0.02 20.40 23.61
C LEU A 693 0.21 19.45 24.80
N VAL A 694 -0.03 19.90 26.03
CA VAL A 694 0.06 19.05 27.24
C VAL A 694 -1.06 18.02 27.29
N SER A 695 -2.29 18.38 26.91
CA SER A 695 -3.39 17.42 26.73
C SER A 695 -3.04 16.37 25.67
N LEU A 696 -2.51 16.81 24.52
CA LEU A 696 -2.10 15.93 23.43
C LEU A 696 -0.95 15.01 23.83
N GLN A 697 -0.04 15.40 24.74
CA GLN A 697 0.98 14.51 25.31
C GLN A 697 0.40 13.36 26.15
N VAL A 698 -0.78 13.51 26.75
CA VAL A 698 -1.41 12.49 27.59
C VAL A 698 -2.41 11.67 26.77
N ASN A 699 -3.34 12.35 26.09
CA ASN A 699 -4.52 11.76 25.47
C ASN A 699 -4.35 11.48 23.97
N GLY A 700 -3.31 12.03 23.33
CA GLY A 700 -3.12 11.99 21.89
C GLY A 700 -2.65 10.66 21.30
N THR A 701 -2.69 10.58 19.97
CA THR A 701 -2.15 9.46 19.20
C THR A 701 -0.66 9.22 19.52
N PRO A 702 -0.10 8.02 19.27
CA PRO A 702 1.33 7.76 19.51
C PRO A 702 2.28 8.71 18.76
N ARG A 703 1.89 9.18 17.56
CA ARG A 703 2.63 10.17 16.78
C ARG A 703 2.39 11.60 17.30
N GLY A 704 1.15 11.96 17.61
CA GLY A 704 0.80 13.27 18.17
C GLY A 704 1.54 13.55 19.48
N ARG A 705 1.67 12.55 20.36
CA ARG A 705 2.46 12.62 21.60
C ARG A 705 3.95 12.92 21.37
N ASP A 706 4.58 12.22 20.42
CA ASP A 706 5.98 12.46 20.02
C ASP A 706 6.19 13.86 19.44
N LYS A 707 5.25 14.33 18.60
CA LYS A 707 5.31 15.65 17.97
C LYS A 707 5.08 16.78 18.99
N ALA A 708 4.10 16.63 19.88
CA ALA A 708 3.84 17.57 20.98
C ALA A 708 5.04 17.67 21.93
N GLN A 709 5.66 16.55 22.28
CA GLN A 709 6.89 16.54 23.07
C GLN A 709 8.02 17.34 22.39
N LYS A 710 8.24 17.14 21.09
CA LYS A 710 9.27 17.85 20.33
C LYS A 710 9.01 19.35 20.21
N LEU A 711 7.75 19.77 20.03
CA LEU A 711 7.40 21.19 19.98
C LEU A 711 7.55 21.87 21.36
N LEU A 712 7.13 21.19 22.44
CA LEU A 712 7.35 21.66 23.81
C LEU A 712 8.84 21.70 24.20
N MET A 713 9.68 20.81 23.66
CA MET A 713 11.14 20.88 23.81
C MET A 713 11.71 22.11 23.08
N LEU A 714 11.34 22.33 21.82
CA LEU A 714 11.78 23.47 21.01
C LEU A 714 11.48 24.81 21.72
N PHE A 715 10.29 24.98 22.29
CA PHE A 715 9.93 26.18 23.06
C PHE A 715 10.73 26.34 24.36
N ARG A 716 11.14 25.24 25.02
CA ARG A 716 12.03 25.28 26.20
C ARG A 716 13.45 25.67 25.79
N GLU A 717 13.96 25.11 24.70
CA GLU A 717 15.30 25.38 24.16
C GLU A 717 15.44 26.82 23.64
N GLN A 718 14.39 27.41 23.07
CA GLN A 718 14.37 28.84 22.72
C GLN A 718 14.45 29.72 23.97
N ARG A 719 13.53 29.54 24.94
CA ARG A 719 13.55 30.29 26.21
C ARG A 719 14.88 30.18 26.98
N GLN A 720 15.57 29.04 26.90
CA GLN A 720 16.89 28.86 27.51
C GLN A 720 18.01 29.61 26.79
N ARG A 721 17.91 29.82 25.47
CA ARG A 721 18.84 30.68 24.72
C ARG A 721 18.59 32.15 25.02
N ASP A 722 17.33 32.59 25.05
CA ASP A 722 16.92 33.97 25.35
C ASP A 722 17.32 34.42 26.77
N SER A 723 17.34 33.48 27.72
CA SER A 723 17.75 33.73 29.11
C SER A 723 19.26 33.58 29.37
N SER A 724 20.06 33.28 28.34
CA SER A 724 21.52 33.29 28.45
C SER A 724 22.07 34.72 28.21
N PRO A 725 22.74 35.35 29.21
CA PRO A 725 23.25 36.70 29.02
C PRO A 725 24.39 36.70 28.01
N GLN A 726 24.32 37.58 27.01
CA GLN A 726 25.38 37.75 26.02
C GLN A 726 26.74 37.93 26.72
N ARG A 727 27.68 37.02 26.45
CA ARG A 727 29.07 37.17 26.89
C ARG A 727 29.67 38.39 26.17
N VAL A 728 29.68 39.53 26.87
CA VAL A 728 30.42 40.72 26.47
C VAL A 728 31.84 40.31 26.15
N ALA A 729 32.24 40.47 24.88
CA ALA A 729 33.57 40.10 24.41
C ALA A 729 34.61 41.00 25.09
N ARG A 730 35.27 40.47 26.13
CA ARG A 730 36.42 41.12 26.74
C ARG A 730 37.57 41.16 25.74
N SER A 731 37.77 42.31 25.11
CA SER A 731 39.05 42.64 24.48
C SER A 731 40.17 42.60 25.53
N PRO A 732 41.39 42.15 25.17
CA PRO A 732 42.50 42.14 26.10
C PRO A 732 42.97 43.57 26.41
N SER A 733 43.39 43.80 27.65
CA SER A 733 43.80 45.11 28.15
C SER A 733 45.12 45.58 27.55
N VAL A 734 45.16 46.82 27.05
CA VAL A 734 46.36 47.67 27.13
C VAL A 734 46.25 48.50 28.40
N ARG A 735 47.37 48.66 29.12
CA ARG A 735 47.43 49.45 30.36
C ARG A 735 47.66 50.92 30.00
N GLU A 736 47.04 51.83 30.74
CA GLU A 736 47.72 53.07 31.13
C GLU A 736 47.19 53.59 32.48
N PHE A 737 47.99 54.44 33.13
CA PHE A 737 47.74 54.90 34.50
C PHE A 737 46.87 56.16 34.52
N SER A 738 45.92 56.26 35.46
CA SER A 738 45.90 57.30 36.52
C SER A 738 44.59 57.28 37.31
N ALA A 739 44.65 57.79 38.53
CA ALA A 739 43.53 57.97 39.46
C ALA A 739 43.83 59.21 40.33
N PRO A 740 42.92 59.70 41.20
CA PRO A 740 41.45 59.71 41.19
C PRO A 740 41.03 61.23 41.11
N PRO A 741 40.04 61.81 41.83
CA PRO A 741 38.88 61.28 42.58
C PRO A 741 37.51 61.95 42.28
N LEU A 742 36.45 61.34 42.85
CA LEU A 742 35.21 61.91 43.46
C LEU A 742 34.52 63.14 42.78
N GLU A 743 33.20 63.19 42.59
CA GLU A 743 32.22 63.26 43.69
C GLU A 743 30.75 62.91 43.33
N MET A 744 29.97 62.63 44.38
CA MET A 744 28.54 62.93 44.62
C MET A 744 27.45 62.82 43.51
N LYS A 745 26.70 61.71 43.61
CA LYS A 745 25.20 61.62 43.70
C LYS A 745 24.49 62.86 44.32
N PRO A 746 23.14 63.04 44.24
CA PRO A 746 22.08 62.20 43.60
C PRO A 746 20.87 62.96 42.96
N LEU A 747 19.84 62.19 42.51
CA LEU A 747 18.39 62.57 42.41
C LEU A 747 18.03 63.65 41.33
N SER A 748 16.77 63.81 40.87
CA SER A 748 15.45 63.33 41.34
C SER A 748 14.41 63.05 40.21
N LYS A 749 13.21 62.63 40.61
CA LYS A 749 12.05 62.19 39.79
C LYS A 749 11.15 63.33 39.27
N SER A 750 10.61 63.20 38.06
CA SER A 750 9.20 63.43 37.64
C SER A 750 9.07 63.09 36.13
N ILE A 751 8.16 62.25 35.63
CA ILE A 751 6.67 62.21 35.63
C ILE A 751 6.05 63.08 34.49
N SER A 752 5.14 62.43 33.73
CA SER A 752 4.18 62.87 32.67
C SER A 752 3.77 64.36 32.59
N GLU A 753 3.28 64.95 31.48
CA GLU A 753 2.74 64.48 30.17
C GLU A 753 3.07 65.59 29.09
N ARG A 754 2.48 65.85 27.89
CA ARG A 754 1.27 65.43 27.15
C ARG A 754 1.35 65.74 25.62
N SER A 755 0.41 65.17 24.84
CA SER A 755 -0.25 65.73 23.62
C SER A 755 0.53 66.14 22.34
N MET A 756 0.16 65.49 21.24
CA MET A 756 0.13 65.93 19.82
C MET A 756 -1.00 67.01 19.60
N PRO A 757 -1.29 67.61 18.39
CA PRO A 757 -0.91 67.20 17.03
C PRO A 757 -0.63 68.27 15.92
N ALA A 758 -0.12 67.77 14.77
CA ALA A 758 -0.40 68.09 13.34
C ALA A 758 -0.49 69.54 12.77
N LEU A 759 0.19 69.77 11.62
CA LEU A 759 -0.46 69.94 10.29
C LEU A 759 0.55 69.94 9.09
N GLU A 760 0.04 69.76 7.86
CA GLU A 760 0.73 69.78 6.55
C GLU A 760 0.89 71.25 5.99
N PRO A 761 1.33 71.60 4.73
CA PRO A 761 1.66 70.76 3.53
C PRO A 761 2.82 71.18 2.56
N LYS A 762 3.19 70.22 1.68
CA LYS A 762 3.49 70.22 0.20
C LYS A 762 3.94 71.55 -0.49
N PRO A 763 4.84 71.53 -1.53
CA PRO A 763 4.57 70.76 -2.78
C PRO A 763 5.76 70.27 -3.66
N LEU A 764 5.41 69.58 -4.76
CA LEU A 764 6.01 69.47 -6.12
C LEU A 764 7.52 69.76 -6.34
N GLY A 765 8.34 68.99 -7.08
CA GLY A 765 8.10 67.76 -7.87
C GLY A 765 8.49 67.89 -9.37
N LYS A 766 9.30 66.95 -9.91
CA LYS A 766 9.46 66.62 -11.35
C LYS A 766 10.38 65.41 -11.57
N ALA A 767 10.32 64.78 -12.74
CA ALA A 767 11.00 63.51 -13.07
C ALA A 767 12.18 63.67 -14.05
N GLY A 768 13.09 62.69 -14.07
CA GLY A 768 14.17 62.59 -15.04
C GLY A 768 14.63 61.14 -15.22
N SER A 769 14.63 60.63 -16.45
CA SER A 769 15.00 59.25 -16.80
C SER A 769 16.01 59.23 -17.93
N ARG A 770 17.03 58.35 -17.86
CA ARG A 770 17.57 57.63 -19.04
C ARG A 770 18.55 56.49 -18.68
N ARG A 771 18.82 55.67 -19.70
CA ARG A 771 19.42 54.33 -19.64
C ARG A 771 20.92 54.30 -20.04
N ARG A 772 21.61 53.25 -19.55
CA ARG A 772 22.58 52.37 -20.26
C ARG A 772 24.01 52.83 -20.61
N ILE A 773 24.92 51.84 -20.53
CA ILE A 773 26.24 51.69 -21.20
C ILE A 773 27.37 52.60 -20.67
N GLY A 774 28.61 52.12 -20.43
CA GLY A 774 29.13 50.75 -20.40
C GLY A 774 30.67 50.65 -20.56
N LYS A 775 31.22 49.44 -20.33
CA LYS A 775 32.62 48.97 -20.56
C LYS A 775 33.76 49.45 -19.63
N THR A 776 34.34 48.47 -18.94
CA THR A 776 35.79 48.20 -18.70
C THR A 776 36.78 49.32 -18.38
N PHE A 777 37.47 49.21 -17.24
CA PHE A 777 38.87 49.65 -17.05
C PHE A 777 39.64 48.68 -16.13
N SER A 778 40.97 48.59 -16.31
CA SER A 778 41.85 47.67 -15.56
C SER A 778 43.29 48.20 -15.45
N PHE A 779 43.80 48.31 -14.22
CA PHE A 779 45.22 48.53 -13.86
C PHE A 779 45.48 47.68 -12.58
N LEU A 780 46.53 46.85 -12.44
CA LEU A 780 47.96 47.19 -12.26
C LEU A 780 48.17 48.06 -11.01
N TRP A 781 49.01 47.73 -10.02
CA TRP A 781 50.17 46.83 -9.89
C TRP A 781 50.24 46.30 -8.41
N LYS A 782 51.17 45.47 -7.90
CA LYS A 782 52.58 45.17 -8.22
C LYS A 782 53.04 43.86 -7.50
N ASN A 783 53.98 43.10 -8.06
CA ASN A 783 54.60 41.91 -7.44
C ASN A 783 55.99 42.21 -6.82
N LYS A 784 56.50 41.29 -5.98
CA LYS A 784 57.92 40.89 -5.96
C LYS A 784 58.09 39.42 -5.54
N ASN A 785 59.18 38.79 -5.95
CA ASN A 785 59.39 37.33 -5.98
C ASN A 785 60.44 36.87 -4.94
N PHE A 786 60.50 35.55 -4.67
CA PHE A 786 61.68 34.66 -4.77
C PHE A 786 61.17 33.21 -4.52
N SER A 787 61.10 32.31 -5.50
CA SER A 787 62.17 31.45 -6.06
C SER A 787 62.56 30.25 -5.18
N GLY A 788 62.48 29.03 -5.73
CA GLY A 788 63.17 27.84 -5.22
C GLY A 788 64.67 27.81 -5.60
N PRO A 789 65.36 26.67 -5.43
CA PRO A 789 65.23 25.60 -6.43
C PRO A 789 65.36 24.15 -5.91
N GLN A 790 64.96 23.19 -6.77
CA GLN A 790 65.56 21.85 -7.07
C GLN A 790 66.01 20.90 -5.94
N SER A 791 66.03 19.58 -6.15
CA SER A 791 65.92 18.78 -7.39
C SER A 791 64.90 17.65 -7.28
#